data_AF-A0A7Y6ZX29-F1
#
_entry.id   AF-A0A7Y6ZX29-F1
#
_cell.length_a   1.000
_cell.length_b   1.000
_cell.length_c   1.000
_cell.angle_alpha   90.00
_cell.angle_beta   90.00
_cell.angle_gamma   90.00
#
_symmetry.space_group_name_H-M   'P 1'
#
loop_
_entity.id
_entity.type
_entity.pdbx_description
1 polymer ?
#
loop_
_entity_poly.entity_id
_entity_poly.type
_entity_poly.pdbx_seq_one_letter_code
_entity_poly.pdbx_strand_id
1 'polypeptide(L)'
;MKNCIVALILLFASSPLWADTSIAIKRVSASSVYPADSASYEPSNAIDNKDSTAWFPERTSKANKGEWIKLEFTEPSFVSGITVTNGWVQSRRNWSHNSRIKTAIITLSSGVTEYISLEDSMNAQNIPLPVSEATWLTLTIDEIYPGDRWNQESGITQIDVLGTTKEAMRIAALREEKEAEKARIAQLSAKKQAQEKAEYLVQFESSLKSKSAELDYAAFLVQASDMYQSEVYPEAKALINQQVTEVLQATLDKYSTAQDAEQLLAAFNQFKKSVFEKANHELVVKLFVTAVEIDLAKARKDQSSDQLMAIFTGYGSYYKENPFYELVDSALDIDEAHITQQTGEEVSVSLLDKYIDKPLKPYQKARYQKLIGQLITQKLGQAGNSDELANALDDFSRFELNMANKKHINESILAVSGVQYRETFREGKIGERYVPAISRSESYNETRYINGVALNETKFNDYTTGGYDESRYGFTAVYQLFNESEKTYLVDVEISATISNTEYKKQSSWSGPDQNVEVKKSNLLVKKITYVLKSGSEIKDQIIVGEKKPNDFLVSIVNITPIDREWFDKLSTAMESSDTGLISEFFFDEKAKYWKPELAANLARHAYMKLDTTISTGDKFDRDFKSPVQLTFTNNNAMALKLTYSTNFTEGMRTVVVNANSAKTESLMAYGRAADDLEVTIEMLEAWK
;
A
#
# COMPACT_ATOMS: atom_id res chain seq x y z
N MET A 1 -15.84 8.08 20.43
CA MET A 1 -17.03 7.48 21.08
C MET A 1 -16.68 7.09 22.51
N LYS A 2 -16.60 8.08 23.39
CA LYS A 2 -16.66 8.00 24.85
C LYS A 2 -17.29 9.32 25.26
N ASN A 3 -18.20 9.32 26.23
CA ASN A 3 -19.02 10.44 26.72
C ASN A 3 -20.47 10.43 26.20
N CYS A 4 -21.29 9.53 26.77
CA CYS A 4 -22.73 9.74 26.98
C CYS A 4 -23.30 8.62 27.86
N ILE A 5 -22.80 8.46 29.09
CA ILE A 5 -23.49 7.69 30.14
C ILE A 5 -23.20 8.37 31.49
N VAL A 6 -23.81 9.53 31.75
CA VAL A 6 -23.94 10.07 33.11
C VAL A 6 -25.26 10.84 33.20
N ALA A 7 -26.39 10.16 33.05
CA ALA A 7 -27.70 10.75 33.36
C ALA A 7 -28.79 9.67 33.53
N LEU A 8 -28.53 8.60 34.28
CA LEU A 8 -29.62 7.73 34.76
C LEU A 8 -29.17 6.78 35.90
N ILE A 9 -28.53 7.28 36.95
CA ILE A 9 -28.33 6.50 38.19
C ILE A 9 -28.54 7.43 39.38
N LEU A 10 -29.81 7.65 39.74
CA LEU A 10 -30.21 8.26 41.01
C LEU A 10 -31.51 7.63 41.54
N LEU A 11 -31.70 6.34 41.26
CA LEU A 11 -32.79 5.51 41.80
C LEU A 11 -32.27 4.10 42.08
N PHE A 12 -31.22 4.00 42.90
CA PHE A 12 -31.00 2.81 43.70
C PHE A 12 -31.00 3.26 45.15
N ALA A 13 -32.04 2.79 45.85
CA ALA A 13 -32.28 3.01 47.25
C ALA A 13 -30.99 2.80 48.05
N SER A 14 -30.54 3.87 48.71
CA SER A 14 -29.67 3.74 49.85
C SER A 14 -30.46 3.00 50.92
N SER A 15 -30.31 1.68 51.00
CA SER A 15 -30.72 0.96 52.21
C SER A 15 -30.00 1.64 53.37
N PRO A 16 -30.72 2.22 54.35
CA PRO A 16 -30.05 2.76 55.52
C PRO A 16 -29.28 1.62 56.18
N LEU A 17 -27.95 1.68 56.16
CA LEU A 17 -27.10 0.92 57.08
C LEU A 17 -27.31 1.52 58.48
N TRP A 18 -28.47 1.24 59.07
CA TRP A 18 -28.63 1.32 60.50
C TRP A 18 -27.99 0.06 61.08
N ALA A 19 -27.18 0.21 62.12
CA ALA A 19 -26.79 -0.92 62.94
C ALA A 19 -28.04 -1.32 63.74
N ASP A 20 -28.94 -2.04 63.09
CA ASP A 20 -30.17 -2.52 63.71
C ASP A 20 -29.78 -3.47 64.85
N THR A 21 -30.16 -3.10 66.06
CA THR A 21 -29.90 -3.92 67.25
C THR A 21 -31.13 -4.77 67.52
N SER A 22 -30.96 -6.06 67.79
CA SER A 22 -32.10 -6.92 68.16
C SER A 22 -32.71 -6.44 69.49
N ILE A 23 -34.02 -6.18 69.50
CA ILE A 23 -34.79 -5.78 70.67
C ILE A 23 -35.07 -7.02 71.53
N ALA A 24 -34.70 -6.95 72.81
CA ALA A 24 -34.88 -8.07 73.73
C ALA A 24 -36.36 -8.33 74.04
N ILE A 25 -36.80 -9.55 73.77
CA ILE A 25 -38.20 -10.00 73.99
C ILE A 25 -38.36 -10.54 75.41
N LYS A 26 -39.30 -9.95 76.17
CA LYS A 26 -39.64 -10.35 77.54
C LYS A 26 -40.60 -11.53 77.58
N ARG A 27 -41.59 -11.53 76.68
CA ARG A 27 -42.65 -12.54 76.64
C ARG A 27 -43.15 -12.70 75.21
N VAL A 28 -43.47 -13.94 74.84
CA VAL A 28 -44.17 -14.25 73.60
C VAL A 28 -45.47 -14.94 73.93
N SER A 29 -46.52 -14.59 73.19
CA SER A 29 -47.86 -15.20 73.27
C SER A 29 -48.43 -15.30 71.86
N ALA A 30 -49.40 -16.19 71.66
CA ALA A 30 -50.06 -16.35 70.37
C ALA A 30 -51.58 -16.52 70.54
N SER A 31 -52.32 -16.39 69.45
CA SER A 31 -53.75 -16.67 69.38
C SER A 31 -54.09 -18.11 69.74
N SER A 32 -53.27 -19.05 69.27
CA SER A 32 -53.43 -20.49 69.49
C SER A 32 -52.09 -21.21 69.27
N VAL A 33 -52.04 -22.50 69.62
CA VAL A 33 -50.86 -23.36 69.48
C VAL A 33 -51.31 -24.72 68.97
N TYR A 34 -50.70 -25.20 67.88
CA TYR A 34 -50.98 -26.52 67.35
C TYR A 34 -50.64 -27.60 68.40
N PRO A 35 -51.54 -28.59 68.65
CA PRO A 35 -51.29 -29.62 69.65
C PRO A 35 -49.96 -30.33 69.41
N ALA A 36 -49.15 -30.44 70.47
CA ALA A 36 -47.86 -31.11 70.38
C ALA A 36 -48.02 -32.55 69.88
N ASP A 37 -47.13 -32.94 68.98
CA ASP A 37 -46.99 -34.32 68.51
C ASP A 37 -45.59 -34.85 68.87
N SER A 38 -44.88 -35.45 67.92
CA SER A 38 -43.44 -35.67 68.03
C SER A 38 -42.59 -34.38 68.16
N ALA A 39 -43.18 -33.20 67.91
CA ALA A 39 -42.57 -31.88 68.05
C ALA A 39 -43.41 -30.94 68.93
N SER A 40 -42.76 -29.90 69.46
CA SER A 40 -43.41 -28.78 70.17
C SER A 40 -43.58 -27.60 69.23
N TYR A 41 -44.71 -26.90 69.34
CA TYR A 41 -45.08 -25.77 68.46
C TYR A 41 -45.33 -24.46 69.21
N GLU A 42 -44.79 -24.35 70.43
CA GLU A 42 -45.02 -23.21 71.32
C GLU A 42 -44.57 -21.87 70.71
N PRO A 43 -45.21 -20.74 71.05
CA PRO A 43 -44.85 -19.42 70.51
C PRO A 43 -43.40 -19.02 70.80
N SER A 44 -42.82 -19.52 71.91
CA SER A 44 -41.41 -19.29 72.25
C SER A 44 -40.44 -19.86 71.22
N ASN A 45 -40.84 -20.85 70.43
CA ASN A 45 -40.00 -21.40 69.36
C ASN A 45 -39.67 -20.35 68.31
N ALA A 46 -40.56 -19.38 68.07
CA ALA A 46 -40.32 -18.32 67.08
C ALA A 46 -39.26 -17.29 67.54
N ILE A 47 -38.69 -17.40 68.73
CA ILE A 47 -37.66 -16.47 69.24
C ILE A 47 -36.48 -17.20 69.89
N ASP A 48 -36.38 -18.53 69.74
CA ASP A 48 -35.39 -19.34 70.46
C ASP A 48 -34.04 -19.47 69.73
N ASN A 49 -33.92 -18.87 68.55
CA ASN A 49 -32.76 -18.92 67.66
C ASN A 49 -32.38 -20.35 67.21
N LYS A 50 -33.35 -21.24 67.03
CA LYS A 50 -33.13 -22.61 66.54
C LYS A 50 -33.94 -22.89 65.29
N ASP A 51 -33.25 -23.11 64.17
CA ASP A 51 -33.89 -23.51 62.91
C ASP A 51 -34.65 -24.86 63.00
N SER A 52 -34.41 -25.64 64.05
CA SER A 52 -35.07 -26.92 64.28
C SER A 52 -36.46 -26.84 64.90
N THR A 53 -36.86 -25.68 65.45
CA THR A 53 -38.14 -25.45 66.12
C THR A 53 -38.96 -24.41 65.32
N ALA A 54 -40.27 -24.39 65.51
CA ALA A 54 -41.14 -23.38 64.92
C ALA A 54 -42.41 -23.22 65.76
N TRP A 55 -43.02 -22.04 65.73
CA TRP A 55 -44.39 -21.84 66.20
C TRP A 55 -45.37 -22.23 65.09
N PHE A 56 -46.44 -22.95 65.45
CA PHE A 56 -47.60 -23.17 64.59
C PHE A 56 -48.87 -22.89 65.40
N PRO A 57 -49.83 -22.11 64.88
CA PRO A 57 -51.16 -22.00 65.46
C PRO A 57 -52.02 -23.24 65.17
N GLU A 58 -53.14 -23.38 65.89
CA GLU A 58 -54.12 -24.42 65.60
C GLU A 58 -54.63 -24.33 64.16
N ARG A 59 -54.97 -25.48 63.57
CA ARG A 59 -55.59 -25.51 62.23
C ARG A 59 -56.93 -24.81 62.27
N THR A 60 -57.13 -23.84 61.38
CA THR A 60 -58.42 -23.16 61.20
C THR A 60 -58.99 -23.44 59.81
N SER A 61 -60.32 -23.30 59.66
CA SER A 61 -61.00 -23.43 58.35
C SER A 61 -60.67 -22.30 57.37
N LYS A 62 -59.87 -21.32 57.79
CA LYS A 62 -59.45 -20.16 56.99
C LYS A 62 -57.93 -20.12 56.80
N ALA A 63 -57.28 -21.28 56.82
CA ALA A 63 -55.85 -21.41 56.55
C ALA A 63 -54.98 -20.46 57.41
N ASN A 64 -55.25 -20.44 58.73
CA ASN A 64 -54.65 -19.55 59.73
C ASN A 64 -54.80 -18.03 59.51
N LYS A 65 -55.64 -17.58 58.57
CA LYS A 65 -55.96 -16.15 58.47
C LYS A 65 -56.53 -15.62 59.79
N GLY A 66 -55.90 -14.58 60.34
CA GLY A 66 -56.24 -13.94 61.60
C GLY A 66 -55.52 -14.52 62.83
N GLU A 67 -54.78 -15.63 62.70
CA GLU A 67 -53.91 -16.11 63.77
C GLU A 67 -52.73 -15.15 63.94
N TRP A 68 -52.29 -14.98 65.19
CA TRP A 68 -51.27 -13.98 65.51
C TRP A 68 -50.26 -14.49 66.54
N ILE A 69 -49.06 -13.92 66.47
CA ILE A 69 -48.02 -14.02 67.49
C ILE A 69 -47.64 -12.63 67.96
N LYS A 70 -47.59 -12.45 69.28
CA LYS A 70 -47.29 -11.19 69.96
C LYS A 70 -46.01 -11.32 70.76
N LEU A 71 -45.08 -10.40 70.50
CA LEU A 71 -43.79 -10.27 71.15
C LEU A 71 -43.82 -9.01 72.02
N GLU A 72 -43.73 -9.17 73.34
CA GLU A 72 -43.67 -8.08 74.31
C GLU A 72 -42.21 -7.81 74.67
N PHE A 73 -41.79 -6.54 74.59
CA PHE A 73 -40.39 -6.15 74.77
C PHE A 73 -40.03 -6.02 76.24
N THR A 74 -38.73 -6.10 76.54
CA THR A 74 -38.21 -5.91 77.91
C THR A 74 -38.38 -4.45 78.37
N GLU A 75 -38.27 -3.50 77.45
CA GLU A 75 -38.46 -2.06 77.66
C GLU A 75 -39.05 -1.40 76.40
N PRO A 76 -39.70 -0.22 76.53
CA PRO A 76 -40.09 0.57 75.36
C PRO A 76 -38.89 0.82 74.43
N SER A 77 -39.01 0.47 73.16
CA SER A 77 -37.91 0.47 72.18
C SER A 77 -38.36 1.07 70.85
N PHE A 78 -37.45 1.70 70.10
CA PHE A 78 -37.72 2.20 68.74
C PHE A 78 -37.57 1.07 67.72
N VAL A 79 -38.69 0.46 67.31
CA VAL A 79 -38.71 -0.61 66.31
C VAL A 79 -38.42 0.00 64.94
N SER A 80 -37.40 -0.51 64.23
CA SER A 80 -37.02 -0.13 62.85
C SER A 80 -37.33 -1.21 61.81
N GLY A 81 -37.65 -2.42 62.25
CA GLY A 81 -37.95 -3.54 61.36
C GLY A 81 -38.14 -4.85 62.10
N ILE A 82 -38.28 -5.91 61.34
CA ILE A 82 -38.20 -7.30 61.83
C ILE A 82 -37.36 -8.14 60.88
N THR A 83 -36.79 -9.22 61.40
CA THR A 83 -36.25 -10.32 60.60
C THR A 83 -37.12 -11.54 60.81
N VAL A 84 -37.64 -12.15 59.74
CA VAL A 84 -38.52 -13.31 59.82
C VAL A 84 -37.96 -14.48 59.02
N THR A 85 -37.86 -15.65 59.66
CA THR A 85 -37.60 -16.94 59.00
C THR A 85 -38.93 -17.68 58.87
N ASN A 86 -39.45 -17.62 57.64
CA ASN A 86 -40.82 -18.00 57.31
C ASN A 86 -40.99 -19.52 57.09
N GLY A 87 -42.07 -20.11 57.63
CA GLY A 87 -42.31 -21.55 57.59
C GLY A 87 -41.53 -22.32 58.65
N TRP A 88 -41.39 -23.63 58.46
CA TRP A 88 -40.59 -24.52 59.32
C TRP A 88 -39.32 -24.98 58.59
N VAL A 89 -38.21 -24.29 58.84
CA VAL A 89 -36.98 -24.43 58.02
C VAL A 89 -36.05 -25.56 58.47
N GLN A 90 -36.44 -26.37 59.46
CA GLN A 90 -35.65 -27.50 59.99
C GLN A 90 -35.10 -28.41 58.87
N SER A 91 -35.88 -28.62 57.82
CA SER A 91 -35.41 -29.26 56.60
C SER A 91 -36.19 -28.71 55.40
N ARG A 92 -35.61 -28.82 54.20
CA ARG A 92 -36.31 -28.47 52.95
C ARG A 92 -37.66 -29.20 52.81
N ARG A 93 -37.74 -30.43 53.31
CA ARG A 93 -38.97 -31.23 53.31
C ARG A 93 -40.02 -30.65 54.25
N ASN A 94 -39.64 -30.26 55.47
CA ASN A 94 -40.56 -29.64 56.42
C ASN A 94 -41.06 -28.29 55.87
N TRP A 95 -40.15 -27.51 55.28
CA TRP A 95 -40.49 -26.22 54.71
C TRP A 95 -41.47 -26.33 53.53
N SER A 96 -41.28 -27.27 52.60
CA SER A 96 -42.18 -27.41 51.44
C SER A 96 -43.52 -28.07 51.82
N HIS A 97 -43.50 -29.03 52.74
CA HIS A 97 -44.72 -29.75 53.14
C HIS A 97 -45.71 -28.90 53.93
N ASN A 98 -45.24 -27.96 54.75
CA ASN A 98 -46.08 -27.08 55.58
C ASN A 98 -46.34 -25.75 54.87
N SER A 99 -47.45 -25.09 55.18
CA SER A 99 -47.66 -23.75 54.64
C SER A 99 -46.68 -22.73 55.23
N ARG A 100 -46.48 -21.65 54.48
CA ARG A 100 -45.64 -20.50 54.86
C ARG A 100 -46.47 -19.23 54.77
N ILE A 101 -46.14 -18.20 55.51
CA ILE A 101 -46.89 -16.94 55.47
C ILE A 101 -46.58 -16.22 54.16
N LYS A 102 -47.59 -15.76 53.45
CA LYS A 102 -47.43 -14.98 52.21
C LYS A 102 -47.54 -13.49 52.50
N THR A 103 -48.60 -13.11 53.21
CA THR A 103 -48.79 -11.74 53.71
C THR A 103 -49.16 -11.76 55.18
N ALA A 104 -48.72 -10.74 55.90
CA ALA A 104 -49.05 -10.53 57.29
C ALA A 104 -49.25 -9.05 57.60
N ILE A 105 -49.94 -8.78 58.70
CA ILE A 105 -50.12 -7.45 59.25
C ILE A 105 -49.28 -7.35 60.52
N ILE A 106 -48.33 -6.43 60.53
CA ILE A 106 -47.58 -6.06 61.73
C ILE A 106 -48.29 -4.92 62.42
N THR A 107 -48.58 -5.06 63.71
CA THR A 107 -49.14 -3.98 64.54
C THR A 107 -48.23 -3.74 65.74
N LEU A 108 -47.87 -2.47 65.96
CA LEU A 108 -47.07 -2.03 67.10
C LEU A 108 -47.97 -1.42 68.19
N SER A 109 -47.47 -1.39 69.43
CA SER A 109 -48.19 -0.75 70.54
C SER A 109 -48.43 0.75 70.35
N SER A 110 -47.68 1.40 69.46
CA SER A 110 -47.88 2.80 69.07
C SER A 110 -49.12 3.03 68.18
N GLY A 111 -49.72 1.96 67.66
CA GLY A 111 -50.79 2.00 66.67
C GLY A 111 -50.32 1.94 65.22
N VAL A 112 -49.01 1.96 64.96
CA VAL A 112 -48.45 1.73 63.62
C VAL A 112 -48.84 0.34 63.14
N THR A 113 -49.37 0.27 61.92
CA THR A 113 -49.80 -0.96 61.27
C THR A 113 -49.21 -1.03 59.87
N GLU A 114 -48.49 -2.11 59.55
CA GLU A 114 -47.83 -2.31 58.26
C GLU A 114 -48.24 -3.65 57.64
N TYR A 115 -48.59 -3.61 56.35
CA TYR A 115 -48.85 -4.81 55.57
C TYR A 115 -47.53 -5.28 54.96
N ILE A 116 -47.11 -6.48 55.32
CA ILE A 116 -45.85 -7.05 54.85
C ILE A 116 -46.12 -8.24 53.94
N SER A 117 -45.27 -8.39 52.92
CA SER A 117 -45.22 -9.58 52.08
C SER A 117 -43.93 -10.31 52.37
N LEU A 118 -44.02 -11.63 52.53
CA LEU A 118 -42.85 -12.49 52.68
C LEU A 118 -42.64 -13.27 51.38
N GLU A 119 -41.39 -13.34 50.96
CA GLU A 119 -40.97 -14.22 49.87
C GLU A 119 -41.14 -15.69 50.30
N ASP A 120 -41.47 -16.56 49.35
CA ASP A 120 -41.53 -18.01 49.58
C ASP A 120 -40.11 -18.59 49.61
N SER A 121 -39.37 -18.28 50.69
CA SER A 121 -37.96 -18.60 50.87
C SER A 121 -37.69 -19.18 52.26
N MET A 122 -36.69 -20.06 52.36
CA MET A 122 -36.16 -20.59 53.63
C MET A 122 -35.23 -19.60 54.34
N ASN A 123 -34.77 -18.56 53.65
CA ASN A 123 -33.84 -17.59 54.22
C ASN A 123 -34.58 -16.60 55.15
N ALA A 124 -33.87 -16.09 56.15
CA ALA A 124 -34.32 -14.98 56.94
C ALA A 124 -34.54 -13.74 56.06
N GLN A 125 -35.67 -13.05 56.27
CA GLN A 125 -36.08 -11.89 55.48
C GLN A 125 -36.13 -10.66 56.38
N ASN A 126 -35.40 -9.61 56.00
CA ASN A 126 -35.40 -8.35 56.71
C ASN A 126 -36.50 -7.46 56.16
N ILE A 127 -37.48 -7.14 57.00
CA ILE A 127 -38.62 -6.32 56.66
C ILE A 127 -38.50 -4.99 57.41
N PRO A 128 -38.14 -3.89 56.74
CA PRO A 128 -38.08 -2.57 57.38
C PRO A 128 -39.49 -2.11 57.76
N LEU A 129 -39.61 -1.44 58.90
CA LEU A 129 -40.84 -0.83 59.39
C LEU A 129 -40.62 0.67 59.62
N PRO A 130 -41.65 1.51 59.52
CA PRO A 130 -41.54 2.90 59.95
C PRO A 130 -41.11 2.95 61.41
N VAL A 131 -40.07 3.74 61.71
CA VAL A 131 -39.50 3.76 63.05
C VAL A 131 -40.53 4.29 64.06
N SER A 132 -40.84 3.49 65.06
CA SER A 132 -41.85 3.83 66.06
C SER A 132 -41.49 3.31 67.45
N GLU A 133 -41.74 4.11 68.49
CA GLU A 133 -41.56 3.67 69.87
C GLU A 133 -42.68 2.71 70.26
N ALA A 134 -42.33 1.48 70.63
CA ALA A 134 -43.29 0.44 70.97
C ALA A 134 -42.84 -0.39 72.17
N THR A 135 -43.81 -1.01 72.85
CA THR A 135 -43.61 -1.96 73.95
C THR A 135 -43.95 -3.39 73.55
N TRP A 136 -44.62 -3.57 72.41
CA TRP A 136 -44.92 -4.87 71.82
C TRP A 136 -45.13 -4.76 70.31
N LEU A 137 -44.94 -5.89 69.63
CA LEU A 137 -45.25 -6.12 68.22
C LEU A 137 -46.15 -7.35 68.10
N THR A 138 -47.17 -7.27 67.24
CA THR A 138 -48.01 -8.41 66.86
C THR A 138 -47.88 -8.65 65.36
N LEU A 139 -47.59 -9.89 64.95
CA LEU A 139 -47.67 -10.34 63.57
C LEU A 139 -48.95 -11.15 63.40
N THR A 140 -49.86 -10.70 62.55
CA THR A 140 -51.12 -11.37 62.24
C THR A 140 -51.08 -11.92 60.82
N ILE A 141 -51.37 -13.21 60.65
CA ILE A 141 -51.36 -13.89 59.36
C ILE A 141 -52.55 -13.43 58.52
N ASP A 142 -52.32 -13.04 57.27
CA ASP A 142 -53.37 -12.59 56.34
C ASP A 142 -53.58 -13.57 55.16
N GLU A 143 -52.49 -13.96 54.50
CA GLU A 143 -52.46 -15.00 53.46
C GLU A 143 -51.28 -15.95 53.66
N ILE A 144 -51.38 -17.14 53.07
CA ILE A 144 -50.35 -18.18 53.15
C ILE A 144 -49.98 -18.73 51.76
N TYR A 145 -48.76 -19.22 51.61
CA TYR A 145 -48.37 -20.16 50.56
C TYR A 145 -48.75 -21.57 51.03
N PRO A 146 -49.61 -22.31 50.30
CA PRO A 146 -50.05 -23.63 50.73
C PRO A 146 -48.90 -24.65 50.68
N GLY A 147 -48.71 -25.42 51.75
CA GLY A 147 -47.78 -26.55 51.77
C GLY A 147 -48.24 -27.72 50.90
N ASP A 148 -47.29 -28.55 50.45
CA ASP A 148 -47.59 -29.70 49.57
C ASP A 148 -48.37 -30.82 50.28
N ARG A 149 -48.33 -30.86 51.62
CA ARG A 149 -49.00 -31.89 52.44
C ARG A 149 -49.95 -31.30 53.47
N TRP A 150 -49.52 -30.22 54.10
CA TRP A 150 -50.22 -29.50 55.16
C TRP A 150 -50.45 -28.08 54.67
N ASN A 151 -51.65 -27.84 54.15
CA ASN A 151 -51.97 -26.64 53.39
C ASN A 151 -52.89 -25.65 54.14
N GLN A 152 -53.15 -25.87 55.44
CA GLN A 152 -54.00 -25.01 56.27
C GLN A 152 -53.24 -24.38 57.44
N GLU A 153 -52.01 -24.83 57.72
CA GLU A 153 -51.22 -24.41 58.87
C GLU A 153 -49.87 -23.81 58.47
N SER A 154 -49.63 -22.56 58.90
CA SER A 154 -48.39 -21.83 58.60
C SER A 154 -47.52 -21.66 59.83
N GLY A 155 -46.25 -22.04 59.69
CA GLY A 155 -45.28 -21.94 60.78
C GLY A 155 -44.40 -20.70 60.69
N ILE A 156 -43.81 -20.31 61.81
CA ILE A 156 -42.71 -19.34 61.86
C ILE A 156 -41.56 -19.96 62.66
N THR A 157 -40.39 -20.04 62.04
CA THR A 157 -39.18 -20.58 62.70
C THR A 157 -38.54 -19.53 63.59
N GLN A 158 -38.36 -18.30 63.11
CA GLN A 158 -37.72 -17.23 63.87
C GLN A 158 -38.32 -15.86 63.53
N ILE A 159 -38.45 -15.00 64.54
CA ILE A 159 -38.76 -13.58 64.43
C ILE A 159 -37.82 -12.82 65.37
N ASP A 160 -37.00 -11.95 64.80
CA ASP A 160 -36.25 -10.95 65.54
C ASP A 160 -36.85 -9.57 65.30
N VAL A 161 -36.95 -8.74 66.34
CA VAL A 161 -37.41 -7.36 66.19
C VAL A 161 -36.19 -6.46 66.16
N LEU A 162 -36.05 -5.69 65.09
CA LEU A 162 -34.93 -4.78 64.87
C LEU A 162 -35.25 -3.41 65.48
N GLY A 163 -34.28 -2.85 66.18
CA GLY A 163 -34.39 -1.55 66.82
C GLY A 163 -33.32 -0.56 66.37
N THR A 164 -33.65 0.72 66.49
CA THR A 164 -32.73 1.85 66.25
C THR A 164 -32.69 2.80 67.45
N THR A 165 -31.85 3.83 67.40
CA THR A 165 -31.74 4.84 68.46
C THR A 165 -32.21 6.20 67.96
N LYS A 166 -32.65 7.08 68.88
CA LYS A 166 -32.96 8.48 68.55
C LYS A 166 -31.79 9.20 67.86
N GLU A 167 -30.57 8.88 68.27
CA GLU A 167 -29.35 9.45 67.68
C GLU A 167 -29.11 8.96 66.26
N ALA A 168 -29.31 7.65 66.00
CA ALA A 168 -29.18 7.09 64.65
C ALA A 168 -30.19 7.71 63.67
N MET A 169 -31.43 7.97 64.10
CA MET A 169 -32.44 8.67 63.29
C MET A 169 -32.03 10.10 62.98
N ARG A 170 -31.51 10.84 63.97
CA ARG A 170 -31.02 12.21 63.77
C ARG A 170 -29.88 12.27 62.76
N ILE A 171 -28.94 11.33 62.83
CA ILE A 171 -27.82 11.23 61.90
C ILE A 171 -28.31 10.91 60.48
N ALA A 172 -29.32 10.05 60.33
CA ALA A 172 -29.90 9.72 59.03
C ALA A 172 -30.58 10.94 58.38
N ALA A 173 -31.40 11.68 59.14
CA ALA A 173 -32.06 12.90 58.65
C ALA A 173 -31.04 13.97 58.20
N LEU A 174 -29.97 14.18 58.97
CA LEU A 174 -28.89 15.11 58.59
C LEU A 174 -28.15 14.71 57.31
N ARG A 175 -28.00 13.40 57.05
CA ARG A 175 -27.38 12.90 55.81
C ARG A 175 -28.29 13.12 54.61
N GLU A 176 -29.58 12.87 54.74
CA GLU A 176 -30.56 13.12 53.68
C GLU A 176 -30.60 14.60 53.29
N GLU A 177 -30.63 15.51 54.27
CA GLU A 177 -30.56 16.96 54.04
C GLU A 177 -29.26 17.36 53.31
N LYS A 178 -28.13 16.79 53.73
CA LYS A 178 -26.82 17.08 53.11
C LYS A 178 -26.73 16.58 51.67
N GLU A 179 -27.28 15.40 51.36
CA GLU A 179 -27.31 14.89 49.99
C GLU A 179 -28.29 15.68 49.12
N ALA A 180 -29.44 16.11 49.66
CA ALA A 180 -30.37 16.98 48.95
C ALA A 180 -29.72 18.34 48.60
N GLU A 181 -28.98 18.95 49.54
CA GLU A 181 -28.29 20.21 49.28
C GLU A 181 -27.14 20.04 48.26
N LYS A 182 -26.39 18.94 48.34
CA LYS A 182 -25.36 18.60 47.35
C LYS A 182 -25.96 18.43 45.95
N ALA A 183 -27.13 17.78 45.84
CA ALA A 183 -27.85 17.66 44.58
C ALA A 183 -28.31 19.03 44.04
N ARG A 184 -28.81 19.91 44.92
CA ARG A 184 -29.20 21.28 44.56
C ARG A 184 -28.02 22.10 44.02
N ILE A 185 -26.87 22.03 44.69
CA ILE A 185 -25.64 22.71 44.26
C ILE A 185 -25.17 22.16 42.91
N ALA A 186 -25.21 20.84 42.70
CA ALA A 186 -24.86 20.22 41.42
C ALA A 186 -25.77 20.69 40.28
N GLN A 187 -27.09 20.79 40.52
CA GLN A 187 -28.04 21.31 39.54
C GLN A 187 -27.77 22.78 39.19
N LEU A 188 -27.51 23.62 40.19
CA LEU A 188 -27.18 25.04 39.96
C LEU A 188 -25.86 25.18 39.19
N SER A 189 -24.85 24.37 39.51
CA SER A 189 -23.58 24.35 38.79
C SER A 189 -23.75 23.91 37.33
N ALA A 190 -24.53 22.85 37.07
CA ALA A 190 -24.82 22.38 35.72
C ALA A 190 -25.59 23.43 34.91
N LYS A 191 -26.58 24.10 35.52
CA LYS A 191 -27.34 25.19 34.88
C LYS A 191 -26.43 26.36 34.52
N LYS A 192 -25.53 26.75 35.44
CA LYS A 192 -24.56 27.82 35.19
C LYS A 192 -23.60 27.47 34.05
N GLN A 193 -23.05 26.26 34.05
CA GLN A 193 -22.18 25.78 32.96
C GLN A 193 -22.90 25.73 31.61
N ALA A 194 -24.18 25.35 31.59
CA ALA A 194 -24.98 25.35 30.36
C ALA A 194 -25.22 26.77 29.83
N GLN A 195 -25.47 27.75 30.72
CA GLN A 195 -25.61 29.15 30.35
C GLN A 195 -24.30 29.72 29.81
N GLU A 196 -23.18 29.53 30.51
CA GLU A 196 -21.85 29.99 30.08
C GLU A 196 -21.47 29.38 28.72
N LYS A 197 -21.77 28.09 28.51
CA LYS A 197 -21.59 27.44 27.20
C LYS A 197 -22.44 28.09 26.11
N ALA A 198 -23.71 28.40 26.38
CA ALA A 198 -24.60 29.01 25.40
C ALA A 198 -24.12 30.43 25.02
N GLU A 199 -23.73 31.24 26.00
CA GLU A 199 -23.16 32.57 25.77
C GLU A 199 -21.86 32.51 24.97
N TYR A 200 -20.98 31.55 25.29
CA TYR A 200 -19.77 31.27 24.52
C TYR A 200 -20.07 30.95 23.05
N LEU A 201 -21.02 30.05 22.77
CA LEU A 201 -21.34 29.64 21.40
C LEU A 201 -21.86 30.81 20.55
N VAL A 202 -22.67 31.70 21.13
CA VAL A 202 -23.16 32.91 20.43
C VAL A 202 -22.02 33.85 20.08
N GLN A 203 -21.12 34.12 21.03
CA GLN A 203 -19.95 34.99 20.78
C GLN A 203 -18.99 34.36 19.76
N PHE A 204 -18.79 33.04 19.86
CA PHE A 204 -17.95 32.28 18.96
C PHE A 204 -18.48 32.32 17.51
N GLU A 205 -19.77 32.09 17.32
CA GLU A 205 -20.43 32.19 16.00
C GLU A 205 -20.26 33.57 15.39
N SER A 206 -20.50 34.63 16.19
CA SER A 206 -20.34 36.01 15.72
C SER A 206 -18.89 36.32 15.31
N SER A 207 -17.91 35.85 16.08
CA SER A 207 -16.49 36.05 15.75
C SER A 207 -16.10 35.30 14.48
N LEU A 208 -16.57 34.06 14.32
CA LEU A 208 -16.33 33.24 13.15
C LEU A 208 -16.90 33.88 11.87
N LYS A 209 -18.13 34.40 11.93
CA LYS A 209 -18.76 35.14 10.83
C LYS A 209 -17.97 36.39 10.45
N SER A 210 -17.55 37.21 11.43
CA SER A 210 -16.72 38.39 11.18
C SER A 210 -15.43 38.02 10.44
N LYS A 211 -14.69 37.01 10.93
CA LYS A 211 -13.45 36.55 10.32
C LYS A 211 -13.65 36.05 8.89
N SER A 212 -14.74 35.33 8.62
CA SER A 212 -15.06 34.85 7.27
C SER A 212 -15.38 35.97 6.28
N ALA A 213 -15.84 37.13 6.77
CA ALA A 213 -16.11 38.31 5.95
C ALA A 213 -14.86 39.18 5.73
N GLU A 214 -13.92 39.20 6.68
CA GLU A 214 -12.70 40.01 6.64
C GLU A 214 -11.56 39.36 5.85
N LEU A 215 -11.45 38.03 5.89
CA LEU A 215 -10.37 37.28 5.28
C LEU A 215 -10.75 36.76 3.90
N ASP A 216 -9.76 36.58 3.02
CA ASP A 216 -9.95 35.74 1.84
C ASP A 216 -10.16 34.27 2.25
N TYR A 217 -10.67 33.46 1.33
CA TYR A 217 -11.03 32.08 1.61
C TYR A 217 -9.82 31.24 2.09
N ALA A 218 -8.61 31.55 1.61
CA ALA A 218 -7.39 30.82 1.93
C ALA A 218 -6.95 31.09 3.36
N ALA A 219 -6.87 32.37 3.72
CA ALA A 219 -6.55 32.83 5.06
C ALA A 219 -7.61 32.38 6.07
N PHE A 220 -8.90 32.47 5.70
CA PHE A 220 -9.99 31.96 6.54
C PHE A 220 -9.87 30.46 6.79
N LEU A 221 -9.57 29.65 5.76
CA LEU A 221 -9.43 28.20 5.90
C LEU A 221 -8.34 27.78 6.88
N VAL A 222 -7.17 28.43 6.82
CA VAL A 222 -6.08 28.17 7.77
C VAL A 222 -6.54 28.47 9.19
N GLN A 223 -7.13 29.65 9.40
CA GLN A 223 -7.61 30.03 10.72
C GLN A 223 -8.76 29.14 11.23
N ALA A 224 -9.69 28.75 10.36
CA ALA A 224 -10.78 27.85 10.69
C ALA A 224 -10.25 26.46 11.08
N SER A 225 -9.21 25.95 10.39
CA SER A 225 -8.55 24.69 10.75
C SER A 225 -7.93 24.75 12.14
N ASP A 226 -7.22 25.83 12.45
CA ASP A 226 -6.62 26.03 13.79
C ASP A 226 -7.70 26.12 14.88
N MET A 227 -8.79 26.85 14.61
CA MET A 227 -9.96 26.91 15.50
C MET A 227 -10.59 25.53 15.68
N TYR A 228 -10.75 24.74 14.61
CA TYR A 228 -11.36 23.40 14.68
C TYR A 228 -10.54 22.40 15.50
N GLN A 229 -9.21 22.48 15.41
CA GLN A 229 -8.30 21.62 16.16
C GLN A 229 -8.27 21.97 17.65
N SER A 230 -8.29 23.26 17.98
CA SER A 230 -8.24 23.76 19.36
C SER A 230 -9.58 23.71 20.09
N GLU A 231 -10.70 23.65 19.37
CA GLU A 231 -12.04 23.67 19.96
C GLU A 231 -12.38 22.39 20.74
N VAL A 232 -13.01 22.56 21.91
CA VAL A 232 -13.43 21.48 22.82
C VAL A 232 -14.91 21.17 22.68
N TYR A 233 -15.75 22.16 22.34
CA TYR A 233 -17.19 21.97 22.19
C TYR A 233 -17.57 21.44 20.80
N PRO A 234 -18.26 20.28 20.70
CA PRO A 234 -18.72 19.75 19.41
C PRO A 234 -19.63 20.71 18.63
N GLU A 235 -20.43 21.52 19.33
CA GLU A 235 -21.33 22.50 18.72
C GLU A 235 -20.55 23.64 18.03
N ALA A 236 -19.45 24.12 18.65
CA ALA A 236 -18.58 25.11 18.02
C ALA A 236 -17.87 24.53 16.78
N LYS A 237 -17.47 23.24 16.81
CA LYS A 237 -16.95 22.55 15.61
C LYS A 237 -17.98 22.44 14.50
N ALA A 238 -19.25 22.23 14.83
CA ALA A 238 -20.34 22.23 13.86
C ALA A 238 -20.52 23.62 13.22
N LEU A 239 -20.46 24.70 14.01
CA LEU A 239 -20.49 26.07 13.51
C LEU A 239 -19.31 26.39 12.59
N ILE A 240 -18.09 25.94 12.92
CA ILE A 240 -16.92 26.07 12.02
C ILE A 240 -17.20 25.40 10.68
N ASN A 241 -17.65 24.13 10.70
CA ASN A 241 -17.95 23.40 9.47
C ASN A 241 -19.01 24.09 8.63
N GLN A 242 -20.08 24.59 9.26
CA GLN A 242 -21.12 25.36 8.58
C GLN A 242 -20.54 26.61 7.91
N GLN A 243 -19.75 27.42 8.63
CA GLN A 243 -19.19 28.64 8.05
C GLN A 243 -18.20 28.34 6.92
N VAL A 244 -17.39 27.29 7.04
CA VAL A 244 -16.51 26.82 5.96
C VAL A 244 -17.30 26.40 4.73
N THR A 245 -18.45 25.75 4.92
CA THR A 245 -19.37 25.39 3.83
C THR A 245 -19.89 26.64 3.11
N GLU A 246 -20.31 27.66 3.86
CA GLU A 246 -20.80 28.93 3.32
C GLU A 246 -19.71 29.68 2.52
N VAL A 247 -18.49 29.76 3.05
CA VAL A 247 -17.35 30.39 2.36
C VAL A 247 -16.96 29.62 1.10
N LEU A 248 -16.99 28.28 1.16
CA LEU A 248 -16.72 27.42 0.00
C LEU A 248 -17.75 27.63 -1.12
N GLN A 249 -19.05 27.70 -0.77
CA GLN A 249 -20.11 27.97 -1.74
C GLN A 249 -19.97 29.37 -2.35
N ALA A 250 -19.72 30.41 -1.52
CA ALA A 250 -19.50 31.77 -2.01
C ALA A 250 -18.27 31.86 -2.94
N THR A 251 -17.21 31.10 -2.65
CA THR A 251 -16.01 30.98 -3.49
C THR A 251 -16.34 30.35 -4.84
N LEU A 252 -17.08 29.24 -4.83
CA LEU A 252 -17.55 28.58 -6.04
C LEU A 252 -18.37 29.55 -6.90
N ASP A 253 -19.37 30.21 -6.32
CA ASP A 253 -20.26 31.12 -7.05
C ASP A 253 -19.51 32.32 -7.66
N LYS A 254 -18.60 32.93 -6.88
CA LYS A 254 -17.78 34.07 -7.31
C LYS A 254 -16.93 33.73 -8.54
N TYR A 255 -16.13 32.66 -8.46
CA TYR A 255 -15.16 32.35 -9.51
C TYR A 255 -15.78 31.61 -10.70
N SER A 256 -16.87 30.88 -10.50
CA SER A 256 -17.67 30.32 -11.61
C SER A 256 -18.26 31.43 -12.47
N THR A 257 -18.83 32.47 -11.83
CA THR A 257 -19.40 33.63 -12.55
C THR A 257 -18.33 34.42 -13.29
N ALA A 258 -17.13 34.55 -12.71
CA ALA A 258 -16.00 35.22 -13.33
C ALA A 258 -15.33 34.42 -14.46
N GLN A 259 -15.70 33.15 -14.65
CA GLN A 259 -15.02 32.20 -15.53
C GLN A 259 -13.50 32.10 -15.23
N ASP A 260 -13.15 32.06 -13.95
CA ASP A 260 -11.76 32.04 -13.48
C ASP A 260 -11.37 30.64 -12.97
N ALA A 261 -10.99 29.76 -13.92
CA ALA A 261 -10.62 28.38 -13.63
C ALA A 261 -9.37 28.28 -12.72
N GLU A 262 -8.42 29.21 -12.87
CA GLU A 262 -7.19 29.22 -12.06
C GLU A 262 -7.52 29.42 -10.58
N GLN A 263 -8.39 30.38 -10.26
CA GLN A 263 -8.81 30.62 -8.88
C GLN A 263 -9.66 29.48 -8.30
N LEU A 264 -10.52 28.85 -9.11
CA LEU A 264 -11.28 27.66 -8.69
C LEU A 264 -10.36 26.47 -8.38
N LEU A 265 -9.33 26.25 -9.20
CA LEU A 265 -8.35 25.18 -9.00
C LEU A 265 -7.45 25.46 -7.79
N ALA A 266 -7.04 26.73 -7.59
CA ALA A 266 -6.34 27.16 -6.39
C ALA A 266 -7.17 26.89 -5.12
N ALA A 267 -8.47 27.23 -5.15
CA ALA A 267 -9.40 26.96 -4.06
C ALA A 267 -9.53 25.45 -3.80
N PHE A 268 -9.78 24.65 -4.85
CA PHE A 268 -9.85 23.20 -4.74
C PHE A 268 -8.60 22.61 -4.07
N ASN A 269 -7.40 23.01 -4.50
CA ASN A 269 -6.14 22.52 -3.96
C ASN A 269 -5.97 22.84 -2.47
N GLN A 270 -6.44 24.02 -2.02
CA GLN A 270 -6.39 24.40 -0.62
C GLN A 270 -7.42 23.62 0.21
N PHE A 271 -8.68 23.56 -0.23
CA PHE A 271 -9.72 22.82 0.48
C PHE A 271 -9.43 21.32 0.56
N LYS A 272 -8.90 20.71 -0.51
CA LYS A 272 -8.51 19.29 -0.55
C LYS A 272 -7.46 18.91 0.49
N LYS A 273 -6.58 19.86 0.87
CA LYS A 273 -5.55 19.65 1.91
C LYS A 273 -6.04 19.97 3.32
N SER A 274 -7.22 20.57 3.45
CA SER A 274 -7.77 21.00 4.75
C SER A 274 -8.40 19.85 5.52
N VAL A 275 -8.56 20.01 6.84
CA VAL A 275 -9.32 19.08 7.70
C VAL A 275 -10.81 19.00 7.36
N PHE A 276 -11.30 19.92 6.52
CA PHE A 276 -12.71 20.06 6.15
C PHE A 276 -13.09 19.32 4.86
N GLU A 277 -12.12 18.77 4.12
CA GLU A 277 -12.36 18.07 2.84
C GLU A 277 -13.47 17.03 2.96
N LYS A 278 -13.39 16.16 3.97
CA LYS A 278 -14.37 15.08 4.16
C LYS A 278 -15.78 15.57 4.42
N ALA A 279 -15.93 16.67 5.17
CA ALA A 279 -17.24 17.24 5.49
C ALA A 279 -17.86 18.00 4.30
N ASN A 280 -17.02 18.44 3.35
CA ASN A 280 -17.38 19.30 2.23
C ASN A 280 -17.08 18.68 0.86
N HIS A 281 -16.91 17.36 0.80
CA HIS A 281 -16.34 16.67 -0.36
C HIS A 281 -17.07 17.02 -1.67
N GLU A 282 -18.40 17.07 -1.66
CA GLU A 282 -19.21 17.40 -2.83
C GLU A 282 -18.91 18.80 -3.39
N LEU A 283 -18.80 19.81 -2.52
CA LEU A 283 -18.49 21.18 -2.94
C LEU A 283 -17.04 21.33 -3.41
N VAL A 284 -16.10 20.63 -2.74
CA VAL A 284 -14.71 20.58 -3.16
C VAL A 284 -14.60 19.96 -4.56
N VAL A 285 -15.31 18.86 -4.82
CA VAL A 285 -15.38 18.26 -6.17
C VAL A 285 -16.02 19.21 -7.18
N LYS A 286 -17.07 19.97 -6.80
CA LYS A 286 -17.68 20.97 -7.69
C LYS A 286 -16.70 22.09 -8.10
N LEU A 287 -15.89 22.63 -7.20
CA LEU A 287 -14.84 23.61 -7.56
C LEU A 287 -13.96 23.10 -8.70
N PHE A 288 -13.52 21.85 -8.57
CA PHE A 288 -12.67 21.20 -9.56
C PHE A 288 -13.38 21.00 -10.89
N VAL A 289 -14.60 20.43 -10.87
CA VAL A 289 -15.38 20.18 -12.09
C VAL A 289 -15.66 21.48 -12.83
N THR A 290 -16.06 22.54 -12.13
CA THR A 290 -16.34 23.83 -12.76
C THR A 290 -15.09 24.49 -13.34
N ALA A 291 -13.92 24.36 -12.69
CA ALA A 291 -12.65 24.80 -13.27
C ALA A 291 -12.36 24.11 -14.60
N VAL A 292 -12.52 22.78 -14.65
CA VAL A 292 -12.36 21.98 -15.87
C VAL A 292 -13.32 22.44 -16.96
N GLU A 293 -14.60 22.66 -16.64
CA GLU A 293 -15.62 23.07 -17.62
C GLU A 293 -15.31 24.44 -18.23
N ILE A 294 -14.81 25.39 -17.44
CA ILE A 294 -14.39 26.72 -17.92
C ILE A 294 -13.20 26.61 -18.87
N ASP A 295 -12.13 25.91 -18.46
CA ASP A 295 -10.96 25.73 -19.31
C ASP A 295 -11.30 24.97 -20.59
N LEU A 296 -12.17 23.96 -20.49
CA LEU A 296 -12.64 23.18 -21.63
C LEU A 296 -13.45 24.04 -22.62
N ALA A 297 -14.32 24.91 -22.12
CA ALA A 297 -15.08 25.84 -22.96
C ALA A 297 -14.16 26.79 -23.72
N LYS A 298 -13.09 27.29 -23.06
CA LYS A 298 -12.06 28.12 -23.68
C LYS A 298 -11.27 27.37 -24.75
N ALA A 299 -10.77 26.17 -24.43
CA ALA A 299 -9.99 25.36 -25.37
C ALA A 299 -10.78 24.94 -26.62
N ARG A 300 -12.07 24.63 -26.46
CA ARG A 300 -12.96 24.34 -27.60
C ARG A 300 -13.21 25.57 -28.48
N LYS A 301 -13.34 26.76 -27.88
CA LYS A 301 -13.52 28.02 -28.62
C LYS A 301 -12.29 28.37 -29.44
N ASP A 302 -11.11 28.18 -28.86
CA ASP A 302 -9.83 28.50 -29.49
C ASP A 302 -9.36 27.44 -30.50
N GLN A 303 -10.07 26.29 -30.58
CA GLN A 303 -9.67 25.10 -31.37
C GLN A 303 -8.19 24.72 -31.14
N SER A 304 -7.73 24.83 -29.89
CA SER A 304 -6.32 24.59 -29.55
C SER A 304 -6.13 23.18 -28.97
N SER A 305 -5.52 22.29 -29.75
CA SER A 305 -5.13 20.95 -29.28
C SER A 305 -4.11 21.02 -28.13
N ASP A 306 -3.23 22.01 -28.11
CA ASP A 306 -2.26 22.24 -27.03
C ASP A 306 -2.96 22.55 -25.70
N GLN A 307 -3.96 23.45 -25.72
CA GLN A 307 -4.75 23.77 -24.53
C GLN A 307 -5.53 22.54 -24.04
N LEU A 308 -6.15 21.76 -24.94
CA LEU A 308 -6.85 20.53 -24.57
C LEU A 308 -5.92 19.51 -23.91
N MET A 309 -4.70 19.35 -24.42
CA MET A 309 -3.71 18.42 -23.85
C MET A 309 -3.10 18.93 -22.54
N ALA A 310 -2.97 20.25 -22.37
CA ALA A 310 -2.61 20.85 -21.10
C ALA A 310 -3.67 20.60 -20.03
N ILE A 311 -4.96 20.75 -20.37
CA ILE A 311 -6.10 20.41 -19.50
C ILE A 311 -6.08 18.92 -19.16
N PHE A 312 -5.97 18.03 -20.16
CA PHE A 312 -5.89 16.58 -19.94
C PHE A 312 -4.76 16.19 -18.97
N THR A 313 -3.58 16.80 -19.12
CA THR A 313 -2.42 16.51 -18.27
C THR A 313 -2.60 17.10 -16.86
N GLY A 314 -2.99 18.37 -16.76
CA GLY A 314 -3.13 19.07 -15.48
C GLY A 314 -4.20 18.45 -14.60
N TYR A 315 -5.41 18.29 -15.13
CA TYR A 315 -6.56 17.76 -14.40
C TYR A 315 -6.52 16.23 -14.26
N GLY A 316 -5.86 15.52 -15.19
CA GLY A 316 -5.68 14.08 -15.13
C GLY A 316 -4.94 13.57 -13.91
N SER A 317 -4.01 14.37 -13.38
CA SER A 317 -3.21 14.02 -12.19
C SER A 317 -4.04 13.84 -10.91
N TYR A 318 -5.28 14.32 -10.88
CA TYR A 318 -6.16 14.27 -9.72
C TYR A 318 -6.96 12.97 -9.60
N TYR A 319 -6.99 12.15 -10.65
CA TYR A 319 -7.71 10.87 -10.67
C TYR A 319 -6.77 9.70 -10.94
N LYS A 320 -7.09 8.54 -10.36
CA LYS A 320 -6.40 7.29 -10.69
C LYS A 320 -6.66 6.86 -12.13
N GLU A 321 -7.87 7.09 -12.62
CA GLU A 321 -8.28 6.90 -14.01
C GLU A 321 -8.71 8.27 -14.56
N ASN A 322 -8.00 8.79 -15.55
CA ASN A 322 -8.27 10.11 -16.10
C ASN A 322 -9.64 10.11 -16.80
N PRO A 323 -10.66 10.83 -16.30
CA PRO A 323 -11.99 10.82 -16.93
C PRO A 323 -12.03 11.64 -18.23
N PHE A 324 -10.98 12.39 -18.55
CA PHE A 324 -10.95 13.38 -19.63
C PHE A 324 -10.37 12.85 -20.95
N TYR A 325 -10.45 11.55 -21.20
CA TYR A 325 -9.93 10.95 -22.44
C TYR A 325 -10.55 11.50 -23.72
N GLU A 326 -11.79 12.00 -23.67
CA GLU A 326 -12.46 12.66 -24.81
C GLU A 326 -11.73 13.94 -25.26
N LEU A 327 -10.95 14.57 -24.37
CA LEU A 327 -10.14 15.75 -24.73
C LEU A 327 -9.00 15.37 -25.67
N VAL A 328 -8.41 14.19 -25.48
CA VAL A 328 -7.38 13.66 -26.37
C VAL A 328 -7.97 13.39 -27.75
N ASP A 329 -9.19 12.87 -27.82
CA ASP A 329 -9.88 12.66 -29.10
C ASP A 329 -10.12 13.97 -29.84
N SER A 330 -10.59 15.00 -29.12
CA SER A 330 -10.81 16.33 -29.69
C SER A 330 -9.50 17.00 -30.15
N ALA A 331 -8.41 16.84 -29.38
CA ALA A 331 -7.10 17.36 -29.74
C ALA A 331 -6.55 16.67 -31.00
N LEU A 332 -6.71 15.35 -31.12
CA LEU A 332 -6.34 14.58 -32.30
C LEU A 332 -7.19 14.99 -33.53
N ASP A 333 -8.48 15.27 -33.37
CA ASP A 333 -9.34 15.77 -34.46
C ASP A 333 -8.84 17.11 -35.01
N ILE A 334 -8.44 18.04 -34.11
CA ILE A 334 -7.90 19.35 -34.47
C ILE A 334 -6.57 19.20 -35.22
N ASP A 335 -5.65 18.38 -34.70
CA ASP A 335 -4.34 18.18 -35.33
C ASP A 335 -4.48 17.43 -36.67
N GLU A 336 -5.41 16.47 -36.79
CA GLU A 336 -5.73 15.78 -38.05
C GLU A 336 -6.22 16.78 -39.12
N ALA A 337 -7.12 17.70 -38.73
CA ALA A 337 -7.59 18.76 -39.62
C ALA A 337 -6.44 19.71 -40.03
N HIS A 338 -5.56 20.08 -39.10
CA HIS A 338 -4.42 20.95 -39.37
C HIS A 338 -3.44 20.32 -40.37
N ILE A 339 -3.06 19.06 -40.16
CA ILE A 339 -2.17 18.29 -41.05
C ILE A 339 -2.79 18.13 -42.45
N THR A 340 -4.11 17.95 -42.53
CA THR A 340 -4.82 17.73 -43.80
C THR A 340 -5.00 19.03 -44.60
N GLN A 341 -5.19 20.18 -43.93
CA GLN A 341 -5.49 21.46 -44.58
C GLN A 341 -4.24 22.21 -45.08
N GLN A 342 -3.08 22.03 -44.46
CA GLN A 342 -1.85 22.67 -44.90
C GLN A 342 -1.26 21.96 -46.13
N THR A 343 -1.69 22.38 -47.33
CA THR A 343 -1.06 22.00 -48.60
C THR A 343 0.03 23.00 -48.96
N GLY A 344 1.30 22.63 -48.76
CA GLY A 344 2.47 23.39 -49.26
C GLY A 344 3.21 24.25 -48.24
N GLU A 345 2.64 24.48 -47.06
CA GLU A 345 3.39 24.98 -45.89
C GLU A 345 3.92 23.80 -45.08
N GLU A 346 5.13 23.95 -44.53
CA GLU A 346 5.79 22.91 -43.74
C GLU A 346 5.11 22.76 -42.38
N VAL A 347 4.31 21.69 -42.22
CA VAL A 347 3.72 21.35 -40.92
C VAL A 347 4.85 20.93 -39.98
N SER A 348 4.96 21.60 -38.83
CA SER A 348 5.96 21.22 -37.82
C SER A 348 5.61 19.89 -37.19
N VAL A 349 6.59 18.96 -37.14
CA VAL A 349 6.46 17.71 -36.38
C VAL A 349 6.24 17.94 -34.89
N SER A 350 6.63 19.11 -34.36
CA SER A 350 6.42 19.47 -32.95
C SER A 350 4.95 19.59 -32.57
N LEU A 351 4.05 19.71 -33.55
CA LEU A 351 2.60 19.66 -33.32
C LEU A 351 2.21 18.40 -32.54
N LEU A 352 2.91 17.29 -32.74
CA LEU A 352 2.61 16.00 -32.15
C LEU A 352 3.36 15.71 -30.83
N ASP A 353 4.24 16.62 -30.38
CA ASP A 353 5.09 16.40 -29.19
C ASP A 353 4.27 16.29 -27.90
N LYS A 354 3.13 16.99 -27.83
CA LYS A 354 2.22 16.96 -26.68
C LYS A 354 1.63 15.59 -26.35
N TYR A 355 1.67 14.65 -27.30
CA TYR A 355 1.22 13.27 -27.10
C TYR A 355 2.34 12.32 -26.67
N ILE A 356 3.61 12.76 -26.78
CA ILE A 356 4.76 11.98 -26.32
C ILE A 356 4.61 11.73 -24.82
N ASP A 357 4.84 10.48 -24.41
CA ASP A 357 4.70 9.98 -23.04
C ASP A 357 3.29 10.06 -22.43
N LYS A 358 2.26 10.39 -23.21
CA LYS A 358 0.88 10.42 -22.71
C LYS A 358 0.27 9.01 -22.69
N PRO A 359 -0.48 8.66 -21.63
CA PRO A 359 -1.13 7.36 -21.55
C PRO A 359 -2.35 7.31 -22.47
N LEU A 360 -2.14 7.08 -23.76
CA LEU A 360 -3.20 7.00 -24.78
C LEU A 360 -3.95 5.67 -24.73
N LYS A 361 -5.28 5.69 -24.97
CA LYS A 361 -6.03 4.44 -25.22
C LYS A 361 -5.54 3.77 -26.52
N PRO A 362 -5.71 2.45 -26.71
CA PRO A 362 -5.23 1.76 -27.90
C PRO A 362 -5.71 2.38 -29.23
N TYR A 363 -6.97 2.81 -29.32
CA TYR A 363 -7.51 3.46 -30.52
C TYR A 363 -6.92 4.87 -30.72
N GLN A 364 -6.65 5.62 -29.64
CA GLN A 364 -5.99 6.93 -29.69
C GLN A 364 -4.54 6.80 -30.14
N LYS A 365 -3.81 5.80 -29.61
CA LYS A 365 -2.45 5.47 -30.08
C LYS A 365 -2.46 5.14 -31.57
N ALA A 366 -3.43 4.38 -32.06
CA ALA A 366 -3.57 4.10 -33.48
C ALA A 366 -3.82 5.37 -34.33
N ARG A 367 -4.70 6.28 -33.87
CA ARG A 367 -4.94 7.58 -34.53
C ARG A 367 -3.70 8.46 -34.54
N TYR A 368 -3.05 8.60 -33.39
CA TYR A 368 -1.79 9.33 -33.25
C TYR A 368 -0.72 8.82 -34.23
N GLN A 369 -0.57 7.49 -34.34
CA GLN A 369 0.35 6.88 -35.30
C GLN A 369 -0.04 7.17 -36.76
N LYS A 370 -1.34 7.23 -37.08
CA LYS A 370 -1.81 7.63 -38.41
C LYS A 370 -1.37 9.06 -38.74
N LEU A 371 -1.46 9.99 -37.78
CA LEU A 371 -1.02 11.38 -37.97
C LEU A 371 0.50 11.47 -38.16
N ILE A 372 1.28 10.72 -37.37
CA ILE A 372 2.73 10.61 -37.59
C ILE A 372 3.02 10.11 -39.01
N GLY A 373 2.30 9.07 -39.47
CA GLY A 373 2.44 8.53 -40.82
C GLY A 373 2.18 9.57 -41.92
N GLN A 374 1.15 10.41 -41.75
CA GLN A 374 0.86 11.51 -42.69
C GLN A 374 1.98 12.54 -42.75
N LEU A 375 2.53 12.93 -41.59
CA LEU A 375 3.67 13.86 -41.53
C LEU A 375 4.94 13.25 -42.14
N ILE A 376 5.20 11.95 -41.91
CA ILE A 376 6.29 11.23 -42.57
C ILE A 376 6.11 11.30 -44.10
N THR A 377 4.92 11.01 -44.62
CA THR A 377 4.64 11.09 -46.06
C THR A 377 4.90 12.50 -46.61
N GLN A 378 4.44 13.54 -45.90
CA GLN A 378 4.63 14.93 -46.34
C GLN A 378 6.11 15.34 -46.33
N LYS A 379 6.84 15.10 -45.22
CA LYS A 379 8.24 15.50 -45.05
C LYS A 379 9.20 14.69 -45.92
N LEU A 380 9.09 13.36 -45.91
CA LEU A 380 9.98 12.51 -46.70
C LEU A 380 9.69 12.60 -48.20
N GLY A 381 8.45 12.88 -48.59
CA GLY A 381 8.10 13.11 -50.00
C GLY A 381 8.72 14.39 -50.59
N GLN A 382 9.16 15.33 -49.75
CA GLN A 382 9.83 16.56 -50.16
C GLN A 382 11.36 16.43 -50.22
N ALA A 383 11.94 15.40 -49.59
CA ALA A 383 13.39 15.19 -49.58
C ALA A 383 13.88 14.73 -50.96
N GLY A 384 14.61 15.61 -51.66
CA GLY A 384 15.18 15.33 -52.98
C GLY A 384 16.55 14.65 -52.93
N ASN A 385 17.19 14.61 -51.76
CA ASN A 385 18.53 14.03 -51.58
C ASN A 385 18.72 13.43 -50.17
N SER A 386 19.88 12.81 -49.95
CA SER A 386 20.21 12.12 -48.69
C SER A 386 20.31 13.04 -47.49
N ASP A 387 20.72 14.29 -47.66
CA ASP A 387 20.95 15.22 -46.55
C ASP A 387 19.62 15.80 -46.07
N GLU A 388 18.74 16.17 -47.00
CA GLU A 388 17.35 16.55 -46.71
C GLU A 388 16.58 15.40 -46.05
N LEU A 389 16.79 14.18 -46.53
CA LEU A 389 16.20 12.98 -45.93
C LEU A 389 16.70 12.78 -44.50
N ALA A 390 18.01 12.88 -44.25
CA ALA A 390 18.58 12.72 -42.91
C ALA A 390 18.01 13.76 -41.93
N ASN A 391 17.90 15.02 -42.36
CA ASN A 391 17.27 16.08 -41.56
C ASN A 391 15.79 15.77 -41.27
N ALA A 392 15.05 15.30 -42.27
CA ALA A 392 13.65 14.91 -42.10
C ALA A 392 13.47 13.67 -41.20
N LEU A 393 14.44 12.75 -41.14
CA LEU A 393 14.40 11.60 -40.24
C LEU A 393 14.70 11.97 -38.79
N ASP A 394 15.58 12.95 -38.56
CA ASP A 394 15.90 13.44 -37.22
C ASP A 394 14.65 13.98 -36.51
N ASP A 395 13.79 14.68 -37.28
CA ASP A 395 12.46 15.15 -36.87
C ASP A 395 11.56 14.04 -36.30
N PHE A 396 11.74 12.78 -36.73
CA PHE A 396 10.92 11.64 -36.26
C PHE A 396 11.61 10.73 -35.25
N SER A 397 12.90 10.93 -34.98
CA SER A 397 13.72 10.05 -34.12
C SER A 397 13.20 9.92 -32.69
N ARG A 398 12.47 10.94 -32.21
CA ARG A 398 11.87 11.01 -30.87
C ARG A 398 10.53 10.27 -30.73
N PHE A 399 9.86 9.91 -31.82
CA PHE A 399 8.57 9.24 -31.76
C PHE A 399 8.71 7.72 -31.68
N GLU A 400 7.87 7.08 -30.85
CA GLU A 400 7.71 5.62 -30.89
C GLU A 400 6.92 5.26 -32.16
N LEU A 401 7.59 4.79 -33.21
CA LEU A 401 6.93 4.48 -34.48
C LEU A 401 6.36 3.06 -34.51
N ASN A 402 5.12 2.91 -34.98
CA ASN A 402 4.56 1.61 -35.30
C ASN A 402 5.21 0.99 -36.56
N MET A 403 4.92 -0.28 -36.81
CA MET A 403 5.50 -1.02 -37.94
C MET A 403 5.17 -0.40 -39.31
N ALA A 404 3.97 0.15 -39.49
CA ALA A 404 3.57 0.79 -40.75
C ALA A 404 4.40 2.04 -41.03
N ASN A 405 4.59 2.89 -40.02
CA ASN A 405 5.39 4.11 -40.12
C ASN A 405 6.88 3.80 -40.34
N LYS A 406 7.44 2.82 -39.61
CA LYS A 406 8.83 2.37 -39.83
C LYS A 406 9.02 1.83 -41.26
N LYS A 407 8.07 1.05 -41.77
CA LYS A 407 8.11 0.54 -43.14
C LYS A 407 8.05 1.68 -44.15
N HIS A 408 7.18 2.67 -43.93
CA HIS A 408 7.06 3.83 -44.81
C HIS A 408 8.35 4.65 -44.85
N ILE A 409 8.96 4.91 -43.68
CA ILE A 409 10.29 5.54 -43.59
C ILE A 409 11.32 4.73 -44.40
N ASN A 410 11.36 3.42 -44.20
CA ASN A 410 12.30 2.55 -44.90
C ASN A 410 12.11 2.61 -46.43
N GLU A 411 10.87 2.58 -46.91
CA GLU A 411 10.54 2.71 -48.33
C GLU A 411 10.99 4.07 -48.89
N SER A 412 10.79 5.17 -48.16
CA SER A 412 11.28 6.50 -48.56
C SER A 412 12.81 6.58 -48.60
N ILE A 413 13.49 6.00 -47.61
CA ILE A 413 14.96 5.94 -47.59
C ILE A 413 15.49 5.17 -48.79
N LEU A 414 14.93 3.99 -49.05
CA LEU A 414 15.28 3.14 -50.19
C LEU A 414 15.07 3.88 -51.52
N ALA A 415 13.93 4.57 -51.68
CA ALA A 415 13.60 5.33 -52.89
C ALA A 415 14.58 6.49 -53.14
N VAL A 416 14.86 7.32 -52.13
CA VAL A 416 15.77 8.48 -52.26
C VAL A 416 17.22 8.06 -52.46
N SER A 417 17.63 6.94 -51.85
CA SER A 417 19.01 6.41 -51.98
C SER A 417 19.25 5.59 -53.25
N GLY A 418 18.20 5.22 -53.99
CA GLY A 418 18.32 4.29 -55.12
C GLY A 418 18.73 2.88 -54.68
N VAL A 419 18.34 2.47 -53.48
CA VAL A 419 18.58 1.12 -52.96
C VAL A 419 17.28 0.32 -53.04
N GLN A 420 17.31 -0.85 -53.65
CA GLN A 420 16.17 -1.79 -53.61
C GLN A 420 16.31 -2.76 -52.45
N TYR A 421 15.18 -3.18 -51.90
CA TYR A 421 15.09 -4.17 -50.83
C TYR A 421 14.28 -5.38 -51.27
N ARG A 422 14.73 -6.57 -50.91
CA ARG A 422 13.99 -7.82 -51.09
C ARG A 422 14.09 -8.67 -49.84
N GLU A 423 12.99 -9.30 -49.45
CA GLU A 423 12.97 -10.30 -48.39
C GLU A 423 12.31 -11.60 -48.82
N THR A 424 12.79 -12.71 -48.27
CA THR A 424 12.19 -14.04 -48.42
C THR A 424 12.32 -14.80 -47.10
N PHE A 425 11.36 -15.66 -46.78
CA PHE A 425 11.45 -16.57 -45.64
C PHE A 425 11.71 -17.99 -46.15
N ARG A 426 12.68 -18.66 -45.54
CA ARG A 426 12.99 -20.06 -45.80
C ARG A 426 12.65 -20.88 -44.57
N GLU A 427 11.86 -21.93 -44.76
CA GLU A 427 11.63 -22.92 -43.72
C GLU A 427 12.75 -23.97 -43.77
N GLY A 428 13.28 -24.35 -42.61
CA GLY A 428 14.38 -25.32 -42.53
C GLY A 428 14.89 -25.57 -41.12
N LYS A 429 15.98 -26.33 -41.00
CA LYS A 429 16.66 -26.57 -39.72
C LYS A 429 17.33 -25.26 -39.25
N ILE A 430 16.93 -24.77 -38.08
CA ILE A 430 17.42 -23.51 -37.48
C ILE A 430 18.40 -23.74 -36.33
N GLY A 431 18.63 -24.99 -35.93
CA GLY A 431 19.59 -25.35 -34.89
C GLY A 431 19.26 -26.69 -34.26
N GLU A 432 19.78 -26.91 -33.06
CA GLU A 432 19.50 -28.06 -32.21
C GLU A 432 19.08 -27.55 -30.82
N ARG A 433 18.25 -28.30 -30.11
CA ARG A 433 17.97 -28.09 -28.68
C ARG A 433 18.21 -29.38 -27.93
N TYR A 434 18.75 -29.24 -26.73
CA TYR A 434 18.82 -30.34 -25.81
C TYR A 434 17.44 -30.63 -25.20
N VAL A 435 16.98 -31.87 -25.35
CA VAL A 435 15.78 -32.40 -24.69
C VAL A 435 16.26 -33.26 -23.51
N PRO A 436 16.02 -32.84 -22.25
CA PRO A 436 16.46 -33.61 -21.10
C PRO A 436 15.72 -34.96 -21.06
N ALA A 437 16.46 -36.06 -20.85
CA ALA A 437 15.88 -37.38 -20.66
C ALA A 437 15.37 -37.50 -19.21
N ILE A 438 14.19 -38.09 -19.05
CA ILE A 438 13.59 -38.30 -17.74
C ILE A 438 14.23 -39.54 -17.12
N SER A 439 14.96 -39.38 -16.01
CA SER A 439 15.34 -40.50 -15.15
C SER A 439 14.74 -40.37 -13.76
N ARG A 440 14.36 -41.53 -13.23
CA ARG A 440 13.55 -41.74 -12.03
C ARG A 440 13.98 -40.86 -10.86
N SER A 441 12.99 -40.27 -10.19
CA SER A 441 13.15 -39.72 -8.85
C SER A 441 13.30 -40.86 -7.86
N GLU A 442 14.42 -40.95 -7.15
CA GLU A 442 14.51 -41.78 -5.96
C GLU A 442 14.07 -40.95 -4.76
N SER A 443 13.00 -41.38 -4.10
CA SER A 443 12.58 -40.83 -2.82
C SER A 443 13.12 -41.72 -1.70
N TYR A 444 13.84 -41.14 -0.74
CA TYR A 444 14.17 -41.82 0.50
C TYR A 444 13.72 -40.97 1.69
N ASN A 445 13.26 -41.66 2.74
CA ASN A 445 12.82 -41.00 3.97
C ASN A 445 14.01 -40.85 4.90
N GLU A 446 14.36 -39.60 5.25
CA GLU A 446 15.25 -39.32 6.38
C GLU A 446 14.40 -39.00 7.61
N THR A 447 14.49 -39.83 8.65
CA THR A 447 13.90 -39.52 9.95
C THR A 447 14.88 -38.70 10.78
N ARG A 448 14.47 -37.50 11.19
CA ARG A 448 15.24 -36.63 12.08
C ARG A 448 14.47 -36.45 13.37
N TYR A 449 15.16 -36.54 14.51
CA TYR A 449 14.53 -36.34 15.82
C TYR A 449 14.89 -34.96 16.33
N ILE A 450 13.89 -34.09 16.50
CA ILE A 450 14.06 -32.78 17.14
C ILE A 450 13.23 -32.78 18.41
N ASN A 451 13.87 -32.58 19.56
CA ASN A 451 13.26 -32.64 20.89
C ASN A 451 12.48 -33.94 21.19
N GLY A 452 12.96 -35.08 20.68
CA GLY A 452 12.36 -36.39 20.94
C GLY A 452 11.16 -36.75 20.06
N VAL A 453 10.74 -35.86 19.14
CA VAL A 453 9.69 -36.12 18.17
C VAL A 453 10.31 -36.48 16.81
N ALA A 454 9.89 -37.60 16.24
CA ALA A 454 10.32 -38.03 14.91
C ALA A 454 9.68 -37.16 13.82
N LEU A 455 10.50 -36.43 13.07
CA LEU A 455 10.12 -35.76 11.84
C LEU A 455 10.63 -36.61 10.67
N ASN A 456 9.71 -37.22 9.94
CA ASN A 456 10.02 -37.91 8.70
C ASN A 456 10.02 -36.88 7.57
N GLU A 457 11.19 -36.61 7.01
CA GLU A 457 11.34 -35.74 5.86
C GLU A 457 11.65 -36.62 4.65
N THR A 458 10.71 -36.70 3.70
CA THR A 458 10.96 -37.37 2.42
C THR A 458 11.83 -36.46 1.58
N LYS A 459 13.05 -36.91 1.28
CA LYS A 459 13.93 -36.21 0.36
C LYS A 459 13.87 -36.85 -1.01
N PHE A 460 13.81 -36.01 -2.02
CA PHE A 460 13.87 -36.39 -3.42
C PHE A 460 15.24 -35.97 -3.95
N ASN A 461 16.05 -36.93 -4.38
CA ASN A 461 17.23 -36.63 -5.18
C ASN A 461 16.86 -36.83 -6.64
N ASP A 462 16.73 -35.74 -7.37
CA ASP A 462 16.57 -35.75 -8.81
C ASP A 462 17.94 -35.86 -9.46
N TYR A 463 18.27 -37.03 -10.00
CA TYR A 463 19.41 -37.19 -10.90
C TYR A 463 18.90 -37.14 -12.34
N THR A 464 19.35 -36.19 -13.15
CA THR A 464 19.15 -36.19 -14.62
C THR A 464 20.21 -37.06 -15.28
N THR A 465 19.84 -38.27 -15.72
CA THR A 465 20.74 -39.16 -16.48
C THR A 465 20.62 -38.84 -17.98
N GLY A 466 21.21 -37.73 -18.38
CA GLY A 466 21.36 -37.37 -19.80
C GLY A 466 20.12 -36.78 -20.49
N GLY A 467 20.17 -36.81 -21.81
CA GLY A 467 19.24 -36.16 -22.75
C GLY A 467 19.74 -36.33 -24.18
N TYR A 468 18.96 -35.90 -25.16
CA TYR A 468 19.34 -35.98 -26.57
C TYR A 468 19.17 -34.62 -27.24
N ASP A 469 20.01 -34.34 -28.24
CA ASP A 469 19.84 -33.16 -29.08
C ASP A 469 18.79 -33.43 -30.16
N GLU A 470 17.76 -32.58 -30.19
CA GLU A 470 16.71 -32.59 -31.19
C GLU A 470 16.96 -31.48 -32.20
N SER A 471 16.86 -31.80 -33.50
CA SER A 471 16.89 -30.78 -34.55
C SER A 471 15.69 -29.84 -34.44
N ARG A 472 15.94 -28.54 -34.41
CA ARG A 472 14.90 -27.51 -34.40
C ARG A 472 14.63 -27.03 -35.82
N TYR A 473 13.36 -26.97 -36.18
CA TYR A 473 12.90 -26.45 -37.47
C TYR A 473 12.15 -25.14 -37.27
N GLY A 474 12.31 -24.22 -38.21
CA GLY A 474 11.70 -22.91 -38.15
C GLY A 474 12.01 -22.09 -39.39
N PHE A 475 11.98 -20.78 -39.22
CA PHE A 475 12.12 -19.83 -40.31
C PHE A 475 13.44 -19.06 -40.21
N THR A 476 14.11 -18.95 -41.36
CA THR A 476 15.23 -18.05 -41.59
C THR A 476 14.76 -16.97 -42.55
N ALA A 477 14.78 -15.71 -42.12
CA ALA A 477 14.54 -14.57 -42.98
C ALA A 477 15.82 -14.26 -43.76
N VAL A 478 15.73 -14.18 -45.08
CA VAL A 478 16.81 -13.79 -45.98
C VAL A 478 16.44 -12.45 -46.58
N TYR A 479 17.27 -11.43 -46.36
CA TYR A 479 17.07 -10.11 -46.93
C TYR A 479 18.23 -9.71 -47.82
N GLN A 480 17.92 -8.88 -48.82
CA GLN A 480 18.84 -8.38 -49.81
C GLN A 480 18.67 -6.88 -49.97
N LEU A 481 19.79 -6.17 -50.08
CA LEU A 481 19.86 -4.75 -50.44
C LEU A 481 20.64 -4.65 -51.75
N PHE A 482 20.06 -4.00 -52.76
CA PHE A 482 20.68 -3.77 -54.06
C PHE A 482 20.90 -2.27 -54.22
N ASN A 483 22.14 -1.82 -54.36
CA ASN A 483 22.40 -0.41 -54.63
C ASN A 483 22.51 -0.17 -56.12
N GLU A 484 21.48 0.45 -56.68
CA GLU A 484 21.40 0.81 -58.10
C GLU A 484 21.89 2.25 -58.36
N SER A 485 22.35 2.94 -57.31
CA SER A 485 22.88 4.30 -57.40
C SER A 485 24.39 4.30 -57.67
N GLU A 486 24.89 5.43 -58.18
CA GLU A 486 26.32 5.65 -58.42
C GLU A 486 27.12 5.89 -57.12
N LYS A 487 26.45 6.07 -55.99
CA LYS A 487 27.08 6.36 -54.69
C LYS A 487 27.39 5.07 -53.94
N THR A 488 28.41 5.09 -53.09
CA THR A 488 28.64 4.05 -52.10
C THR A 488 28.05 4.51 -50.77
N TYR A 489 27.38 3.61 -50.05
CA TYR A 489 26.70 3.94 -48.81
C TYR A 489 27.24 3.15 -47.62
N LEU A 490 27.28 3.79 -46.47
CA LEU A 490 27.24 3.15 -45.17
C LEU A 490 25.77 3.01 -44.76
N VAL A 491 25.28 1.79 -44.58
CA VAL A 491 23.86 1.50 -44.30
C VAL A 491 23.75 0.86 -42.93
N ASP A 492 23.16 1.57 -41.97
CA ASP A 492 22.82 1.02 -40.66
C ASP A 492 21.45 0.36 -40.74
N VAL A 493 21.42 -0.95 -40.55
CA VAL A 493 20.22 -1.78 -40.63
C VAL A 493 19.85 -2.26 -39.23
N GLU A 494 18.61 -2.01 -38.81
CA GLU A 494 17.99 -2.60 -37.63
C GLU A 494 16.96 -3.65 -38.05
N ILE A 495 17.18 -4.88 -37.61
CA ILE A 495 16.27 -6.00 -37.81
C ILE A 495 15.50 -6.20 -36.53
N SER A 496 14.17 -6.20 -36.62
CA SER A 496 13.29 -6.45 -35.49
C SER A 496 12.27 -7.53 -35.81
N ALA A 497 11.99 -8.42 -34.86
CA ALA A 497 10.94 -9.44 -34.96
C ALA A 497 10.60 -10.04 -33.58
N THR A 498 9.36 -10.48 -33.39
CA THR A 498 9.00 -11.32 -32.24
C THR A 498 9.31 -12.78 -32.55
N ILE A 499 10.39 -13.30 -31.96
CA ILE A 499 10.82 -14.69 -32.18
C ILE A 499 10.10 -15.62 -31.20
N SER A 500 9.41 -16.61 -31.74
CA SER A 500 8.77 -17.67 -30.96
C SER A 500 9.65 -18.92 -30.98
N ASN A 501 10.06 -19.37 -29.81
CA ASN A 501 10.90 -20.54 -29.61
C ASN A 501 10.28 -21.45 -28.56
N THR A 502 10.35 -22.75 -28.80
CA THR A 502 9.90 -23.76 -27.85
C THR A 502 11.09 -24.30 -27.07
N GLU A 503 11.08 -24.08 -25.76
CA GLU A 503 12.04 -24.64 -24.80
C GLU A 503 11.36 -25.74 -23.97
N TYR A 504 12.06 -26.83 -23.69
CA TYR A 504 11.59 -27.82 -22.73
C TYR A 504 12.10 -27.45 -21.35
N LYS A 505 11.19 -27.31 -20.38
CA LYS A 505 11.56 -27.14 -18.97
C LYS A 505 11.09 -28.34 -18.17
N LYS A 506 11.94 -28.75 -17.22
CA LYS A 506 11.53 -29.69 -16.18
C LYS A 506 10.53 -28.98 -15.28
N GLN A 507 9.30 -29.51 -15.21
CA GLN A 507 8.35 -29.06 -14.19
C GLN A 507 8.82 -29.59 -12.83
N SER A 508 8.82 -28.75 -11.78
CA SER A 508 9.32 -29.21 -10.47
C SER A 508 8.39 -30.27 -9.88
N SER A 509 8.99 -31.25 -9.22
CA SER A 509 8.34 -32.44 -8.63
C SER A 509 7.29 -32.10 -7.57
N TRP A 510 7.21 -30.83 -7.15
CA TRP A 510 6.17 -30.32 -6.25
C TRP A 510 4.79 -30.16 -6.91
N SER A 511 4.69 -30.23 -8.24
CA SER A 511 3.45 -29.94 -8.98
C SER A 511 2.86 -31.14 -9.75
N GLY A 512 3.42 -32.34 -9.57
CA GLY A 512 2.94 -33.57 -10.21
C GLY A 512 4.08 -34.50 -10.65
N PRO A 513 3.76 -35.61 -11.35
CA PRO A 513 4.78 -36.48 -11.95
C PRO A 513 5.67 -35.69 -12.92
N ASP A 514 6.97 -35.99 -12.93
CA ASP A 514 7.96 -35.36 -13.82
C ASP A 514 7.50 -35.43 -15.28
N GLN A 515 7.07 -34.29 -15.82
CA GLN A 515 6.76 -34.11 -17.25
C GLN A 515 7.63 -32.99 -17.80
N ASN A 516 8.17 -33.21 -19.01
CA ASN A 516 8.76 -32.14 -19.79
C ASN A 516 7.61 -31.23 -20.25
N VAL A 517 7.57 -30.01 -19.73
CA VAL A 517 6.59 -29.02 -20.16
C VAL A 517 7.19 -28.23 -21.32
N GLU A 518 6.45 -28.22 -22.42
CA GLU A 518 6.72 -27.34 -23.55
C GLU A 518 6.45 -25.89 -23.13
N VAL A 519 7.49 -25.08 -23.00
CA VAL A 519 7.38 -23.66 -22.69
C VAL A 519 7.64 -22.86 -23.96
N LYS A 520 6.59 -22.23 -24.47
CA LYS A 520 6.69 -21.28 -25.58
C LYS A 520 7.25 -19.97 -25.05
N LYS A 521 8.45 -19.62 -25.48
CA LYS A 521 9.12 -18.36 -25.18
C LYS A 521 8.98 -17.43 -26.36
N SER A 522 8.58 -16.21 -26.08
CA SER A 522 8.51 -15.12 -27.06
C SER A 522 9.53 -14.08 -26.65
N ASN A 523 10.53 -13.80 -27.49
CA ASN A 523 11.51 -12.74 -27.24
C ASN A 523 11.46 -11.73 -28.38
N LEU A 524 11.73 -10.47 -28.07
CA LEU A 524 11.96 -9.46 -29.09
C LEU A 524 13.41 -9.60 -29.59
N LEU A 525 13.57 -9.93 -30.87
CA LEU A 525 14.85 -9.85 -31.57
C LEU A 525 15.04 -8.41 -32.02
N VAL A 526 16.15 -7.79 -31.63
CA VAL A 526 16.63 -6.52 -32.20
C VAL A 526 18.11 -6.71 -32.54
N LYS A 527 18.46 -6.66 -33.81
CA LYS A 527 19.85 -6.77 -34.28
C LYS A 527 20.19 -5.56 -35.13
N LYS A 528 21.26 -4.85 -34.75
CA LYS A 528 21.81 -3.73 -35.52
C LYS A 528 23.05 -4.20 -36.25
N ILE A 529 23.11 -3.94 -37.54
CA ILE A 529 24.24 -4.30 -38.41
C ILE A 529 24.51 -3.14 -39.33
N THR A 530 25.78 -2.84 -39.56
CA THR A 530 26.19 -1.84 -40.54
C THR A 530 26.82 -2.52 -41.73
N TYR A 531 26.40 -2.09 -42.91
CA TYR A 531 26.91 -2.58 -44.17
C TYR A 531 27.58 -1.47 -44.96
N VAL A 532 28.61 -1.81 -45.73
CA VAL A 532 29.08 -0.97 -46.82
C VAL A 532 28.50 -1.49 -48.11
N LEU A 533 27.60 -0.71 -48.68
CA LEU A 533 26.87 -1.03 -49.89
C LEU A 533 27.46 -0.23 -51.06
N LYS A 534 28.39 -0.86 -51.80
CA LYS A 534 29.06 -0.26 -52.97
C LYS A 534 28.06 0.02 -54.08
N SER A 535 28.35 1.02 -54.91
CA SER A 535 27.62 1.29 -56.15
C SER A 535 27.54 0.01 -57.00
N GLY A 536 26.35 -0.30 -57.51
CA GLY A 536 26.06 -1.48 -58.33
C GLY A 536 26.19 -2.83 -57.61
N SER A 537 26.33 -2.86 -56.28
CA SER A 537 26.51 -4.11 -55.52
C SER A 537 25.22 -4.59 -54.85
N GLU A 538 25.19 -5.88 -54.53
CA GLU A 538 24.18 -6.47 -53.66
C GLU A 538 24.80 -6.95 -52.35
N ILE A 539 24.03 -6.81 -51.28
CA ILE A 539 24.29 -7.47 -50.00
C ILE A 539 23.16 -8.43 -49.76
N LYS A 540 23.53 -9.64 -49.32
CA LYS A 540 22.61 -10.69 -48.94
C LYS A 540 23.01 -11.23 -47.58
N ASP A 541 22.07 -11.20 -46.65
CA ASP A 541 22.28 -11.74 -45.31
C ASP A 541 21.01 -12.48 -44.84
N GLN A 542 21.14 -13.24 -43.76
CA GLN A 542 20.08 -14.08 -43.23
C GLN A 542 20.09 -14.10 -41.71
N ILE A 543 18.90 -14.26 -41.13
CA ILE A 543 18.72 -14.32 -39.69
C ILE A 543 17.63 -15.33 -39.33
N ILE A 544 17.88 -16.12 -38.28
CA ILE A 544 16.90 -17.05 -37.74
C ILE A 544 15.85 -16.25 -36.97
N VAL A 545 14.58 -16.43 -37.31
CA VAL A 545 13.45 -15.69 -36.71
C VAL A 545 12.53 -16.56 -35.86
N GLY A 546 12.99 -17.76 -35.51
CA GLY A 546 12.30 -18.69 -34.62
C GLY A 546 11.50 -19.77 -35.34
N GLU A 547 10.73 -20.54 -34.58
CA GLU A 547 9.98 -21.72 -35.06
C GLU A 547 8.70 -21.35 -35.81
N LYS A 548 8.21 -20.13 -35.62
CA LYS A 548 7.05 -19.59 -36.34
C LYS A 548 7.47 -18.37 -37.14
N LYS A 549 6.86 -18.21 -38.32
CA LYS A 549 7.04 -16.99 -39.11
C LYS A 549 6.49 -15.79 -38.32
N PRO A 550 7.32 -14.80 -37.97
CA PRO A 550 6.86 -13.57 -37.32
C PRO A 550 5.96 -12.78 -38.27
N ASN A 551 4.88 -12.20 -37.72
CA ASN A 551 4.03 -11.25 -38.46
C ASN A 551 4.58 -9.82 -38.39
N ASP A 552 5.59 -9.59 -37.55
CA ASP A 552 6.18 -8.30 -37.22
C ASP A 552 7.67 -8.22 -37.61
N PHE A 553 8.13 -9.07 -38.52
CA PHE A 553 9.50 -8.98 -39.04
C PHE A 553 9.66 -7.73 -39.89
N LEU A 554 10.68 -6.94 -39.56
CA LEU A 554 11.00 -5.71 -40.24
C LEU A 554 12.51 -5.51 -40.29
N VAL A 555 13.01 -5.22 -41.50
CA VAL A 555 14.36 -4.70 -41.73
C VAL A 555 14.24 -3.20 -41.98
N SER A 556 14.65 -2.40 -41.00
CA SER A 556 14.61 -0.94 -41.07
C SER A 556 16.00 -0.41 -41.39
N ILE A 557 16.14 0.41 -42.43
CA ILE A 557 17.32 1.25 -42.60
C ILE A 557 17.19 2.42 -41.63
N VAL A 558 18.05 2.44 -40.62
CA VAL A 558 18.07 3.47 -39.57
C VAL A 558 18.84 4.70 -40.05
N ASN A 559 19.92 4.47 -40.79
CA ASN A 559 20.74 5.53 -41.35
C ASN A 559 21.36 5.07 -42.67
N ILE A 560 21.47 5.99 -43.63
CA ILE A 560 22.19 5.76 -44.89
C ILE A 560 23.06 6.98 -45.17
N THR A 561 24.38 6.79 -45.12
CA THR A 561 25.34 7.88 -45.28
C THR A 561 26.15 7.64 -46.55
N PRO A 562 26.13 8.57 -47.53
CA PRO A 562 27.02 8.46 -48.68
C PRO A 562 28.47 8.57 -48.22
N ILE A 563 29.32 7.69 -48.74
CA ILE A 563 30.76 7.69 -48.50
C ILE A 563 31.50 7.67 -49.84
N ASP A 564 32.63 8.36 -49.86
CA ASP A 564 33.50 8.34 -51.04
C ASP A 564 34.07 6.93 -51.22
N ARG A 565 34.12 6.46 -52.46
CA ARG A 565 34.71 5.15 -52.78
C ARG A 565 36.17 5.08 -52.29
N GLU A 566 36.91 6.16 -52.48
CA GLU A 566 38.30 6.28 -52.01
C GLU A 566 38.40 6.16 -50.48
N TRP A 567 37.43 6.70 -49.74
CA TRP A 567 37.39 6.58 -48.28
C TRP A 567 37.28 5.11 -47.85
N PHE A 568 36.38 4.34 -48.49
CA PHE A 568 36.23 2.92 -48.16
C PHE A 568 37.46 2.09 -48.56
N ASP A 569 38.03 2.34 -49.74
CA ASP A 569 39.23 1.63 -50.19
C ASP A 569 40.43 1.92 -49.26
N LYS A 570 40.55 3.15 -48.75
CA LYS A 570 41.54 3.51 -47.71
C LYS A 570 41.24 2.85 -46.36
N LEU A 571 39.98 2.78 -45.92
CA LEU A 571 39.61 2.06 -44.70
C LEU A 571 39.96 0.57 -44.80
N SER A 572 39.62 -0.07 -45.92
CA SER A 572 39.97 -1.46 -46.19
C SER A 572 41.48 -1.67 -46.17
N THR A 573 42.22 -0.75 -46.79
CA THR A 573 43.68 -0.74 -46.74
C THR A 573 44.17 -0.57 -45.31
N ALA A 574 43.59 0.33 -44.51
CA ALA A 574 43.96 0.55 -43.12
C ALA A 574 43.78 -0.74 -42.28
N MET A 575 42.70 -1.49 -42.47
CA MET A 575 42.46 -2.73 -41.72
C MET A 575 43.47 -3.85 -42.00
N GLU A 576 44.16 -3.81 -43.15
CA GLU A 576 45.13 -4.83 -43.57
C GLU A 576 46.59 -4.32 -43.59
N SER A 577 46.78 -3.00 -43.57
CA SER A 577 48.08 -2.34 -43.69
C SER A 577 48.88 -2.40 -42.39
N SER A 578 50.21 -2.34 -42.51
CA SER A 578 51.14 -2.10 -41.38
C SER A 578 51.41 -0.62 -41.11
N ASP A 579 50.77 0.28 -41.87
CA ASP A 579 50.88 1.73 -41.69
C ASP A 579 50.02 2.20 -40.52
N THR A 580 50.65 2.26 -39.35
CA THR A 580 50.04 2.75 -38.10
C THR A 580 49.46 4.16 -38.21
N GLY A 581 49.98 5.02 -39.09
CA GLY A 581 49.42 6.37 -39.31
C GLY A 581 48.04 6.30 -39.96
N LEU A 582 47.94 5.53 -41.05
CA LEU A 582 46.68 5.29 -41.76
C LEU A 582 45.66 4.57 -40.87
N ILE A 583 46.06 3.55 -40.09
CA ILE A 583 45.16 2.86 -39.16
C ILE A 583 44.59 3.85 -38.13
N SER A 584 45.45 4.72 -37.58
CA SER A 584 45.03 5.71 -36.58
C SER A 584 44.11 6.78 -37.15
N GLU A 585 44.31 7.21 -38.39
CA GLU A 585 43.42 8.15 -39.08
C GLU A 585 41.97 7.62 -39.05
N PHE A 586 41.77 6.37 -39.46
CA PHE A 586 40.44 5.75 -39.47
C PHE A 586 39.95 5.35 -38.07
N PHE A 587 40.83 5.01 -37.13
CA PHE A 587 40.40 4.67 -35.77
C PHE A 587 39.65 5.83 -35.08
N PHE A 588 40.02 7.07 -35.41
CA PHE A 588 39.37 8.28 -34.90
C PHE A 588 38.29 8.86 -35.82
N ASP A 589 38.04 8.25 -36.98
CA ASP A 589 36.95 8.65 -37.87
C ASP A 589 35.62 8.05 -37.37
N GLU A 590 34.64 8.93 -37.13
CA GLU A 590 33.31 8.50 -36.68
C GLU A 590 32.57 7.66 -37.72
N LYS A 591 32.87 7.81 -39.01
CA LYS A 591 32.33 6.94 -40.07
C LYS A 591 32.86 5.50 -39.96
N ALA A 592 34.04 5.31 -39.36
CA ALA A 592 34.68 4.01 -39.17
C ALA A 592 34.37 3.38 -37.79
N LYS A 593 33.42 3.93 -37.02
CA LYS A 593 33.14 3.50 -35.64
C LYS A 593 32.87 1.99 -35.49
N TYR A 594 32.31 1.34 -36.50
CA TYR A 594 31.98 -0.09 -36.49
C TYR A 594 33.19 -1.00 -36.74
N TRP A 595 34.27 -0.46 -37.31
CA TRP A 595 35.54 -1.17 -37.52
C TRP A 595 36.58 -0.82 -36.46
N LYS A 596 36.22 -0.05 -35.43
CA LYS A 596 37.11 0.28 -34.32
C LYS A 596 37.73 -0.97 -33.67
N PRO A 597 37.04 -2.12 -33.48
CA PRO A 597 37.67 -3.32 -32.96
C PRO A 597 38.76 -3.89 -33.88
N GLU A 598 38.50 -4.00 -35.17
CA GLU A 598 39.45 -4.50 -36.18
C GLU A 598 40.62 -3.54 -36.34
N LEU A 599 40.35 -2.24 -36.43
CA LEU A 599 41.35 -1.19 -36.47
C LEU A 599 42.18 -1.18 -35.19
N ALA A 600 41.58 -1.33 -34.01
CA ALA A 600 42.31 -1.42 -32.75
C ALA A 600 43.19 -2.66 -32.70
N ALA A 601 42.68 -3.82 -33.10
CA ALA A 601 43.45 -5.07 -33.13
C ALA A 601 44.61 -4.97 -34.12
N ASN A 602 44.39 -4.39 -35.29
CA ASN A 602 45.44 -4.20 -36.29
C ASN A 602 46.46 -3.15 -35.84
N LEU A 603 45.99 -2.04 -35.27
CA LEU A 603 46.84 -1.00 -34.69
C LEU A 603 47.69 -1.57 -33.56
N ALA A 604 47.13 -2.38 -32.68
CA ALA A 604 47.83 -3.03 -31.58
C ALA A 604 48.95 -3.95 -32.08
N ARG A 605 48.61 -4.80 -33.05
CA ARG A 605 49.56 -5.73 -33.67
C ARG A 605 50.77 -4.98 -34.24
N HIS A 606 50.54 -3.93 -35.02
CA HIS A 606 51.63 -3.22 -35.70
C HIS A 606 52.33 -2.17 -34.83
N ALA A 607 51.63 -1.56 -33.89
CA ALA A 607 52.24 -0.67 -32.89
C ALA A 607 53.22 -1.43 -32.00
N TYR A 608 52.85 -2.65 -31.61
CA TYR A 608 53.72 -3.55 -30.85
C TYR A 608 54.97 -3.94 -31.64
N MET A 609 54.87 -4.21 -32.95
CA MET A 609 56.03 -4.53 -33.80
C MET A 609 57.04 -3.38 -33.93
N LYS A 610 56.65 -2.14 -33.59
CA LYS A 610 57.51 -0.94 -33.61
C LYS A 610 57.91 -0.47 -32.21
N LEU A 611 57.64 -1.27 -31.18
CA LEU A 611 58.06 -1.02 -29.82
C LEU A 611 59.33 -1.83 -29.53
N ASP A 612 60.48 -1.16 -29.41
CA ASP A 612 61.67 -1.82 -28.91
C ASP A 612 61.67 -1.79 -27.38
N THR A 613 61.96 -2.93 -26.77
CA THR A 613 62.09 -3.03 -25.31
C THR A 613 63.51 -3.44 -24.99
N THR A 614 64.20 -2.62 -24.21
CA THR A 614 65.55 -2.92 -23.73
C THR A 614 65.56 -2.96 -22.21
N ILE A 615 66.24 -3.97 -21.67
CA ILE A 615 66.39 -4.16 -20.23
C ILE A 615 67.86 -3.89 -19.91
N SER A 616 68.12 -3.05 -18.92
CA SER A 616 69.46 -2.92 -18.36
C SER A 616 69.44 -3.11 -16.84
N THR A 617 70.41 -3.89 -16.36
CA THR A 617 70.62 -4.17 -14.94
C THR A 617 71.93 -3.52 -14.48
N GLY A 618 72.01 -3.10 -13.23
CA GLY A 618 73.30 -2.68 -12.64
C GLY A 618 74.26 -3.88 -12.45
N ASP A 619 75.53 -3.59 -12.14
CA ASP A 619 76.63 -4.57 -11.98
C ASP A 619 76.40 -5.68 -10.93
N LYS A 620 75.32 -5.58 -10.13
CA LYS A 620 74.97 -6.50 -9.03
C LYS A 620 73.50 -6.94 -9.11
N PHE A 621 73.08 -7.48 -10.25
CA PHE A 621 71.80 -8.20 -10.32
C PHE A 621 71.97 -9.55 -9.60
N ASP A 622 71.37 -9.70 -8.42
CA ASP A 622 71.58 -10.83 -7.51
C ASP A 622 70.22 -11.45 -7.13
N ARG A 623 70.17 -12.77 -6.99
CA ARG A 623 68.97 -13.52 -6.62
C ARG A 623 68.49 -13.18 -5.22
N ASP A 624 69.42 -12.83 -4.33
CA ASP A 624 69.15 -12.71 -2.92
C ASP A 624 68.77 -11.25 -2.51
N PHE A 625 68.82 -10.29 -3.45
CA PHE A 625 68.48 -8.89 -3.23
C PHE A 625 67.55 -8.34 -4.32
N LYS A 626 66.66 -7.41 -3.96
CA LYS A 626 65.91 -6.63 -4.98
C LYS A 626 66.88 -5.66 -5.63
N SER A 627 67.25 -5.92 -6.88
CA SER A 627 68.11 -5.03 -7.65
C SER A 627 67.28 -4.11 -8.54
N PRO A 628 67.69 -2.84 -8.72
CA PRO A 628 67.04 -1.94 -9.65
C PRO A 628 67.31 -2.40 -11.09
N VAL A 629 66.25 -2.53 -11.86
CA VAL A 629 66.25 -2.81 -13.30
C VAL A 629 65.65 -1.60 -14.00
N GLN A 630 66.30 -1.16 -15.07
CA GLN A 630 65.77 -0.14 -15.95
C GLN A 630 65.16 -0.81 -17.18
N LEU A 631 63.85 -0.63 -17.35
CA LEU A 631 63.12 -1.08 -18.51
C LEU A 631 62.88 0.12 -19.42
N THR A 632 63.53 0.14 -20.59
CA THR A 632 63.38 1.23 -21.56
C THR A 632 62.50 0.76 -22.72
N PHE A 633 61.36 1.43 -22.85
CA PHE A 633 60.43 1.29 -23.96
C PHE A 633 60.74 2.36 -24.98
N THR A 634 61.19 1.98 -26.17
CA THR A 634 61.41 2.89 -27.31
C THR A 634 60.26 2.74 -28.28
N ASN A 635 59.40 3.76 -28.31
CA ASN A 635 58.25 3.81 -29.19
C ASN A 635 58.64 4.44 -30.53
N ASN A 636 58.82 3.61 -31.57
CA ASN A 636 59.10 4.07 -32.94
C ASN A 636 57.82 4.34 -33.75
N ASN A 637 56.66 4.42 -33.10
CA ASN A 637 55.41 4.78 -33.74
C ASN A 637 55.24 6.30 -33.82
N ALA A 638 54.46 6.74 -34.81
CA ALA A 638 54.06 8.14 -34.97
C ALA A 638 53.01 8.62 -33.94
N MET A 639 52.57 7.75 -33.03
CA MET A 639 51.59 8.06 -31.99
C MET A 639 52.07 7.61 -30.61
N ALA A 640 51.50 8.18 -29.54
CA ALA A 640 51.78 7.76 -28.18
C ALA A 640 51.14 6.38 -27.89
N LEU A 641 51.85 5.55 -27.12
CA LEU A 641 51.36 4.24 -26.70
C LEU A 641 51.13 4.23 -25.19
N LYS A 642 49.96 3.74 -24.76
CA LYS A 642 49.69 3.39 -23.37
C LYS A 642 49.87 1.88 -23.22
N LEU A 643 50.98 1.50 -22.61
CA LEU A 643 51.38 0.11 -22.41
C LEU A 643 51.02 -0.32 -21.01
N THR A 644 50.50 -1.53 -20.88
CA THR A 644 50.50 -2.25 -19.61
C THR A 644 51.56 -3.31 -19.65
N TYR A 645 52.36 -3.41 -18.59
CA TYR A 645 53.41 -4.40 -18.53
C TYR A 645 53.49 -5.02 -17.14
N SER A 646 53.90 -6.27 -17.11
CA SER A 646 54.30 -6.98 -15.90
C SER A 646 55.62 -7.65 -16.14
N THR A 647 56.32 -7.97 -15.05
CA THR A 647 57.45 -8.88 -15.11
C THR A 647 57.15 -10.11 -14.27
N ASN A 648 57.83 -11.21 -14.56
CA ASN A 648 57.78 -12.43 -13.75
C ASN A 648 58.22 -12.25 -12.28
N PHE A 649 58.70 -11.05 -11.89
CA PHE A 649 59.13 -10.72 -10.53
C PHE A 649 58.36 -9.57 -9.87
N THR A 650 57.36 -8.98 -10.53
CA THR A 650 56.51 -7.94 -9.95
C THR A 650 55.10 -8.46 -9.72
N GLU A 651 54.55 -8.25 -8.52
CA GLU A 651 53.12 -8.43 -8.28
C GLU A 651 52.36 -7.25 -8.92
N GLY A 652 51.62 -7.54 -9.99
CA GLY A 652 50.67 -6.62 -10.59
C GLY A 652 51.13 -5.96 -11.90
N MET A 653 50.13 -5.58 -12.69
CA MET A 653 50.29 -4.86 -13.95
C MET A 653 50.59 -3.38 -13.70
N ARG A 654 51.60 -2.84 -14.38
CA ARG A 654 51.95 -1.42 -14.38
C ARG A 654 51.59 -0.78 -15.70
N THR A 655 51.32 0.52 -15.71
CA THR A 655 51.01 1.27 -16.94
C THR A 655 52.07 2.34 -17.19
N VAL A 656 52.50 2.47 -18.44
CA VAL A 656 53.41 3.53 -18.89
C VAL A 656 52.86 4.15 -20.19
N VAL A 657 53.01 5.46 -20.32
CA VAL A 657 52.74 6.17 -21.57
C VAL A 657 54.06 6.54 -22.21
N VAL A 658 54.28 6.07 -23.44
CA VAL A 658 55.48 6.34 -24.23
C VAL A 658 55.07 7.22 -25.40
N ASN A 659 55.52 8.47 -25.41
CA ASN A 659 55.17 9.42 -26.49
C ASN A 659 55.68 8.92 -27.85
N ALA A 660 55.09 9.43 -28.94
CA ALA A 660 55.51 9.12 -30.30
C ALA A 660 57.02 9.37 -30.51
N ASN A 661 57.70 8.48 -31.25
CA ASN A 661 59.12 8.59 -31.59
C ASN A 661 60.02 8.93 -30.38
N SER A 662 59.73 8.35 -29.21
CA SER A 662 60.42 8.65 -27.96
C SER A 662 60.74 7.38 -27.18
N ALA A 663 61.67 7.49 -26.24
CA ALA A 663 61.97 6.42 -25.30
C ALA A 663 61.54 6.82 -23.88
N LYS A 664 60.99 5.86 -23.14
CA LYS A 664 60.62 6.03 -21.74
C LYS A 664 61.25 4.90 -20.92
N THR A 665 62.03 5.28 -19.92
CA THR A 665 62.67 4.33 -19.00
C THR A 665 61.88 4.29 -17.69
N GLU A 666 61.50 3.09 -17.27
CA GLU A 666 60.86 2.78 -16.00
C GLU A 666 61.82 2.00 -15.11
N SER A 667 61.98 2.46 -13.87
CA SER A 667 62.81 1.80 -12.86
C SER A 667 61.95 0.86 -12.02
N LEU A 668 62.32 -0.41 -11.96
CA LEU A 668 61.61 -1.43 -11.20
C LEU A 668 62.58 -2.24 -10.34
N MET A 669 62.08 -2.77 -9.24
CA MET A 669 62.87 -3.61 -8.32
C MET A 669 62.50 -5.06 -8.59
N ALA A 670 63.47 -5.87 -9.04
CA ALA A 670 63.27 -7.28 -9.35
C ALA A 670 64.33 -8.17 -8.67
N TYR A 671 64.00 -9.44 -8.47
CA TYR A 671 64.94 -10.49 -8.07
C TYR A 671 65.33 -11.30 -9.30
N GLY A 672 66.57 -11.77 -9.43
CA GLY A 672 66.95 -12.67 -10.53
C GLY A 672 68.44 -13.00 -10.53
N ARG A 673 68.87 -14.02 -11.30
CA ARG A 673 70.29 -14.44 -11.35
C ARG A 673 71.03 -13.80 -12.52
N ALA A 674 70.37 -13.61 -13.64
CA ALA A 674 70.89 -12.97 -14.84
C ALA A 674 69.82 -12.08 -15.49
N ALA A 675 70.25 -11.12 -16.33
CA ALA A 675 69.32 -10.28 -17.09
C ALA A 675 68.34 -11.11 -17.95
N ASP A 676 68.80 -12.27 -18.44
CA ASP A 676 68.02 -13.20 -19.26
C ASP A 676 66.88 -13.90 -18.49
N ASP A 677 66.88 -13.85 -17.15
CA ASP A 677 65.79 -14.41 -16.33
C ASP A 677 64.57 -13.48 -16.25
N LEU A 678 64.68 -12.23 -16.72
CA LEU A 678 63.60 -11.24 -16.65
C LEU A 678 62.69 -11.35 -17.87
N GLU A 679 61.50 -11.91 -17.66
CA GLU A 679 60.45 -11.92 -18.69
C GLU A 679 59.55 -10.70 -18.48
N VAL A 680 59.40 -9.88 -19.52
CA VAL A 680 58.47 -8.75 -19.55
C VAL A 680 57.29 -9.13 -20.43
N THR A 681 56.10 -9.21 -19.83
CA THR A 681 54.85 -9.38 -20.58
C THR A 681 54.25 -7.99 -20.80
N ILE A 682 53.96 -7.65 -22.06
CA ILE A 682 53.36 -6.37 -22.43
C ILE A 682 51.97 -6.65 -23.00
N GLU A 683 50.96 -6.04 -22.40
CA GLU A 683 49.61 -5.96 -22.92
C GLU A 683 49.35 -4.52 -23.38
N MET A 684 49.05 -4.34 -24.66
CA MET A 684 48.71 -3.02 -25.17
C MET A 684 47.23 -2.74 -24.88
N LEU A 685 46.95 -1.75 -24.03
CA LEU A 685 45.58 -1.40 -23.67
C LEU A 685 44.89 -0.64 -24.80
N GLU A 686 45.46 0.51 -25.22
CA GLU A 686 44.83 1.44 -26.15
C GLU A 686 45.88 2.33 -26.85
N ALA A 687 45.67 2.66 -28.12
CA ALA A 687 46.35 3.77 -28.77
C ALA A 687 45.80 5.09 -28.18
N TRP A 688 46.68 5.96 -27.68
CA TRP A 688 46.31 7.18 -26.97
C TRP A 688 46.56 8.42 -27.84
N LYS A 689 45.64 9.38 -27.77
CA LYS A 689 45.68 10.62 -28.56
C LYS A 689 46.73 11.59 -28.04
#